data_AF-A0A6P9EMR7-F1
#
_entry.id   AF-A0A6P9EMR7-F1
#
_cell.length_a   1.000
_cell.length_b   1.000
_cell.length_c   1.000
_cell.angle_alpha   90.00
_cell.angle_beta   90.00
_cell.angle_gamma   90.00
#
_symmetry.space_group_name_H-M   'P 1'
#
loop_
_entity.id
_entity.type
_entity.pdbx_description
1 polymer ?
#
loop_
_entity_poly.entity_id
_entity_poly.type
_entity_poly.pdbx_seq_one_letter_code
_entity_poly.pdbx_strand_id
1 'polypeptide(L)'
;MAATNTAPPPVDSAATVAASAAVSSEELTAKAVHKRYEGLVMVRTKAIKGKGAWYWAHLEPMLVHNSDTGLPKAVKLRCSLCDAVFSASNPSRTASEHLKRGTCPNFNSVAKSISSLSPSSVSMASPAPSLQPNNRKRSSSSASAGGGGGSGCSYHVPPLAIVDPSRFELAFSQAMSVTTVLTPSSGNLLPQQPHLMLSGGKEDLGALAMLEDSVKKLKSPKTSPGPTLSKTQIDCTLDFLADWVFESCGSVSFSSLEHPKFRAFLNQVGLPAVSRRDFTGARLDTKYEEAKAESEARIRDAMFFQIASDGWKSKNYGVPVEESLVNLTVNLPNGTSLYRKAAFVSGSVPSKYAEEVLWETITGICGNAVQQCVGIVADKFKAKALRNLETQYHWMVNLSCQFQAFNSLIKDFSRELPLFKTVTGNCFKLANFFNYRSQIRNSFHKYQLQEHGHAGLLRVPLRESESTVNIGSVYTMVEDILNSARTLPLVLLDESYKMVAMEDPIAREAGEMIQDVGFWNELEAVHSLIKLIKDMAQDIEAERPLVGQCLPLWDDLRAKVRDWCSKFHIAEGPVEKVIERRFKKNYHPAWAAAYILDPLYLIKDTSGKYLPPFKRLNSEQEKDVDKLITRLVSREEAHIVLMELMKWRTEGLDPVYARAVQMKARDPVTGKMKIANPQSSRLVWETHLTEFKSLWKVAVRLIFLHATSCGFKCNWSFLRWVCAHGHSRAGMDRAQKLIFIAAHSKLERRDFSSDEDKDAEQFTLSNGEDDVLNEVLVDTSSV
;
A
#
# COMPACT_ATOMS: atom_id res chain seq x y z
N MET A 1 36.74 -51.21 75.63
CA MET A 1 35.76 -50.50 76.50
C MET A 1 36.13 -49.04 76.54
N ALA A 2 35.11 -48.18 76.57
CA ALA A 2 35.03 -46.89 77.28
C ALA A 2 36.33 -46.34 77.90
N ALA A 3 36.62 -45.05 77.93
CA ALA A 3 35.92 -43.83 77.57
C ALA A 3 36.87 -42.67 77.93
N THR A 4 36.32 -41.47 77.85
CA THR A 4 36.63 -40.27 78.65
C THR A 4 37.75 -39.32 78.21
N ASN A 5 37.30 -38.06 78.11
CA ASN A 5 37.99 -36.81 77.84
C ASN A 5 39.04 -36.42 78.88
N THR A 6 40.05 -35.65 78.44
CA THR A 6 40.51 -34.39 79.07
C THR A 6 41.39 -33.58 78.10
N ALA A 7 41.24 -32.24 78.07
CA ALA A 7 41.79 -31.26 77.09
C ALA A 7 43.30 -30.91 77.29
N PRO A 8 44.05 -30.25 76.36
CA PRO A 8 44.05 -28.77 76.11
C PRO A 8 44.55 -28.34 74.66
N PRO A 9 45.11 -27.14 74.35
CA PRO A 9 44.55 -25.78 74.28
C PRO A 9 44.81 -25.09 72.88
N PRO A 10 45.03 -23.75 72.70
CA PRO A 10 44.35 -22.94 71.67
C PRO A 10 45.21 -22.54 70.46
N VAL A 11 44.59 -22.29 69.29
CA VAL A 11 45.32 -21.90 68.07
C VAL A 11 44.54 -20.87 67.22
N ASP A 12 45.27 -19.79 66.91
CA ASP A 12 45.23 -18.86 65.76
C ASP A 12 44.13 -17.80 65.55
N SER A 13 44.51 -16.56 65.88
CA SER A 13 43.84 -15.29 65.58
C SER A 13 44.10 -14.73 64.17
N ALA A 14 44.34 -15.58 63.15
CA ALA A 14 44.58 -15.13 61.77
C ALA A 14 43.35 -15.24 60.83
N ALA A 15 42.36 -16.09 61.17
CA ALA A 15 41.19 -16.34 60.31
C ALA A 15 40.09 -15.25 60.40
N THR A 16 40.03 -14.50 61.50
CA THR A 16 38.99 -13.49 61.75
C THR A 16 39.17 -12.19 60.95
N VAL A 17 40.38 -11.89 60.47
CA VAL A 17 40.65 -10.69 59.64
C VAL A 17 40.30 -10.92 58.16
N ALA A 18 40.43 -12.15 57.65
CA ALA A 18 40.06 -12.49 56.28
C ALA A 18 38.54 -12.61 56.07
N ALA A 19 37.82 -13.16 57.06
CA ALA A 19 36.36 -13.26 57.01
C ALA A 19 35.66 -11.87 57.14
N SER A 20 36.19 -10.97 57.97
CA SER A 20 35.66 -9.60 58.10
C SER A 20 35.91 -8.73 56.87
N ALA A 21 37.03 -8.92 56.17
CA ALA A 21 37.31 -8.25 54.89
C ALA A 21 36.36 -8.71 53.76
N ALA A 22 36.07 -10.02 53.67
CA ALA A 22 35.14 -10.59 52.68
C ALA A 22 33.70 -10.12 52.89
N VAL A 23 33.22 -10.07 54.14
CA VAL A 23 31.88 -9.54 54.49
C VAL A 23 31.76 -8.05 54.15
N SER A 24 32.83 -7.26 54.35
CA SER A 24 32.81 -5.83 53.99
C SER A 24 32.72 -5.58 52.47
N SER A 25 33.36 -6.43 51.65
CA SER A 25 33.33 -6.33 50.18
C SER A 25 31.96 -6.75 49.62
N GLU A 26 31.33 -7.77 50.21
CA GLU A 26 29.98 -8.22 49.81
C GLU A 26 28.93 -7.16 50.17
N GLU A 27 29.08 -6.46 51.30
CA GLU A 27 28.19 -5.38 51.71
C GLU A 27 28.32 -4.12 50.83
N LEU A 28 29.55 -3.77 50.40
CA LEU A 28 29.77 -2.67 49.44
C LEU A 28 29.17 -2.98 48.06
N THR A 29 29.29 -4.23 47.62
CA THR A 29 28.71 -4.69 46.34
C THR A 29 27.17 -4.66 46.41
N ALA A 30 26.59 -5.11 47.52
CA ALA A 30 25.16 -5.03 47.78
C ALA A 30 24.63 -3.58 47.78
N LYS A 31 25.36 -2.64 48.39
CA LYS A 31 25.03 -1.19 48.35
C LYS A 31 25.08 -0.63 46.94
N ALA A 32 26.06 -1.02 46.12
CA ALA A 32 26.15 -0.59 44.72
C ALA A 32 24.99 -1.14 43.86
N VAL A 33 24.60 -2.40 44.06
CA VAL A 33 23.44 -3.03 43.40
C VAL A 33 22.15 -2.33 43.80
N HIS A 34 21.97 -2.02 45.08
CA HIS A 34 20.80 -1.29 45.57
C HIS A 34 20.73 0.14 45.01
N LYS A 35 21.86 0.87 44.97
CA LYS A 35 21.94 2.21 44.35
C LYS A 35 21.58 2.18 42.86
N ARG A 36 22.00 1.13 42.14
CA ARG A 36 21.64 0.94 40.73
C ARG A 36 20.14 0.69 40.56
N TYR A 37 19.53 -0.09 41.45
CA TYR A 37 18.09 -0.34 41.46
C TYR A 37 17.30 0.96 41.65
N GLU A 38 17.64 1.76 42.66
CA GLU A 38 17.03 3.08 42.90
C GLU A 38 17.14 4.01 41.68
N GLY A 39 18.31 4.02 41.02
CA GLY A 39 18.51 4.78 39.78
C GLY A 39 17.57 4.35 38.66
N LEU A 40 17.36 3.04 38.46
CA LEU A 40 16.46 2.53 37.43
C LEU A 40 14.98 2.75 37.78
N VAL A 41 14.61 2.68 39.06
CA VAL A 41 13.26 3.03 39.53
C VAL A 41 12.96 4.49 39.19
N MET A 42 13.90 5.40 39.47
CA MET A 42 13.74 6.81 39.11
C MET A 42 13.59 7.03 37.59
N VAL A 43 14.36 6.31 36.76
CA VAL A 43 14.24 6.37 35.29
C VAL A 43 12.85 5.93 34.83
N ARG A 44 12.33 4.83 35.38
CA ARG A 44 10.95 4.37 35.10
C ARG A 44 9.91 5.39 35.54
N THR A 45 10.01 5.93 36.76
CA THR A 45 9.06 6.93 37.27
C THR A 45 9.02 8.18 36.39
N LYS A 46 10.17 8.63 35.87
CA LYS A 46 10.23 9.74 34.90
C LYS A 46 9.56 9.38 33.57
N ALA A 47 9.81 8.18 33.05
CA ALA A 47 9.22 7.71 31.80
C ALA A 47 7.69 7.54 31.88
N ILE A 48 7.15 7.04 32.99
CA ILE A 48 5.70 6.94 33.24
C ILE A 48 5.04 8.34 33.24
N LYS A 49 5.75 9.37 33.70
CA LYS A 49 5.32 10.78 33.65
C LYS A 49 5.58 11.45 32.28
N GLY A 50 5.89 10.69 31.24
CA GLY A 50 6.14 11.19 29.88
C GLY A 50 7.53 11.83 29.66
N LYS A 51 8.45 11.72 30.62
CA LYS A 51 9.81 12.28 30.53
C LYS A 51 10.84 11.15 30.50
N GLY A 52 11.23 10.68 29.31
CA GLY A 52 12.25 9.63 29.16
C GLY A 52 11.99 8.72 27.96
N ALA A 53 12.83 7.71 27.77
CA ALA A 53 12.62 6.76 26.68
C ALA A 53 11.36 5.91 26.92
N TRP A 54 10.49 5.81 25.91
CA TRP A 54 9.15 5.23 26.00
C TRP A 54 9.12 3.80 26.58
N TYR A 55 10.14 2.99 26.28
CA TYR A 55 10.17 1.58 26.67
C TYR A 55 10.29 1.37 28.18
N TRP A 56 10.77 2.37 28.92
CA TRP A 56 10.86 2.30 30.39
C TRP A 56 9.49 2.26 31.07
N ALA A 57 8.41 2.69 30.41
CA ALA A 57 7.06 2.53 30.94
C ALA A 57 6.66 1.04 31.09
N HIS A 58 7.28 0.15 30.30
CA HIS A 58 6.95 -1.27 30.24
C HIS A 58 7.99 -2.18 30.92
N LEU A 59 9.09 -1.62 31.46
CA LEU A 59 10.16 -2.39 32.11
C LEU A 59 10.28 -2.01 33.58
N GLU A 60 9.95 -2.95 34.45
CA GLU A 60 9.99 -2.83 35.91
C GLU A 60 11.35 -3.31 36.47
N PRO A 61 12.14 -2.45 37.13
CA PRO A 61 13.32 -2.88 37.85
C PRO A 61 12.95 -3.80 39.02
N MET A 62 13.75 -4.85 39.21
CA MET A 62 13.60 -5.80 40.32
C MET A 62 14.94 -6.09 40.97
N LEU A 63 14.94 -6.14 42.30
CA LEU A 63 16.11 -6.50 43.09
C LEU A 63 16.10 -8.00 43.38
N VAL A 64 17.15 -8.71 42.94
CA VAL A 64 17.35 -10.13 43.21
C VAL A 64 18.27 -10.27 44.40
N HIS A 65 17.83 -10.97 45.44
CA HIS A 65 18.60 -11.21 46.66
C HIS A 65 19.31 -12.57 46.60
N ASN A 66 20.42 -12.70 47.31
CA ASN A 66 21.12 -13.98 47.48
C ASN A 66 20.34 -14.88 48.45
N SER A 67 20.16 -16.16 48.11
CA SER A 67 19.39 -17.11 48.92
C SER A 67 20.03 -17.39 50.29
N ASP A 68 21.36 -17.30 50.37
CA ASP A 68 22.11 -17.69 51.56
C ASP A 68 22.41 -16.50 52.50
N THR A 69 22.57 -15.29 51.96
CA THR A 69 22.95 -14.08 52.73
C THR A 69 21.86 -13.01 52.80
N GLY A 70 20.78 -13.13 52.03
CA GLY A 70 19.70 -12.14 51.96
C GLY A 70 20.09 -10.79 51.34
N LEU A 71 21.37 -10.59 50.97
CA LEU A 71 21.88 -9.36 50.40
C LEU A 71 21.51 -9.19 48.91
N PRO A 72 21.29 -7.96 48.42
CA PRO A 72 21.09 -7.66 47.01
C PRO A 72 22.23 -8.16 46.11
N LYS A 73 21.92 -9.13 45.24
CA LYS A 73 22.88 -9.78 44.32
C LYS A 73 22.90 -9.16 42.94
N ALA A 74 21.75 -8.79 42.39
CA ALA A 74 21.66 -8.23 41.04
C ALA A 74 20.36 -7.43 40.84
N VAL A 75 20.36 -6.55 39.83
CA VAL A 75 19.15 -5.88 39.34
C VAL A 75 18.74 -6.50 38.01
N LYS A 76 17.46 -6.86 37.88
CA LYS A 76 16.85 -7.37 36.64
C LYS A 76 15.71 -6.46 36.21
N LEU A 77 15.25 -6.60 34.96
CA LEU A 77 14.10 -5.90 34.42
C LEU A 77 13.00 -6.90 34.11
N ARG A 78 11.78 -6.66 34.59
CA ARG A 78 10.58 -7.43 34.26
C ARG A 78 9.73 -6.65 33.26
N CYS A 79 9.28 -7.31 32.20
CA CYS A 79 8.29 -6.73 31.29
C CYS A 79 6.91 -6.72 31.98
N SER A 80 6.27 -5.56 32.12
CA SER A 80 4.94 -5.45 32.74
C SER A 80 3.80 -6.00 31.88
N LEU A 81 4.09 -6.45 30.65
CA LEU A 81 3.09 -6.94 29.70
C LEU A 81 3.07 -8.47 29.61
N CYS A 82 4.18 -9.15 29.90
CA CYS A 82 4.28 -10.61 29.81
C CYS A 82 5.12 -11.26 30.93
N ASP A 83 5.54 -10.48 31.93
CA ASP A 83 6.33 -10.90 33.08
C ASP A 83 7.71 -11.52 32.78
N ALA A 84 8.17 -11.47 31.53
CA ALA A 84 9.51 -11.93 31.15
C ALA A 84 10.60 -11.11 31.85
N VAL A 85 11.66 -11.78 32.31
CA VAL A 85 12.73 -11.18 33.12
C VAL A 85 14.06 -11.15 32.36
N PHE A 86 14.69 -9.98 32.33
CA PHE A 86 15.92 -9.70 31.58
C PHE A 86 17.01 -9.10 32.46
N SER A 87 18.26 -9.14 31.98
CA SER A 87 19.37 -8.44 32.62
C SER A 87 19.20 -6.92 32.54
N ALA A 88 19.47 -6.20 33.63
CA ALA A 88 19.49 -4.74 33.65
C ALA A 88 20.81 -4.13 33.13
N SER A 89 21.70 -4.94 32.52
CA SER A 89 23.01 -4.50 32.01
C SER A 89 22.91 -3.58 30.79
N ASN A 90 21.97 -3.84 29.86
CA ASN A 90 21.73 -3.01 28.69
C ASN A 90 20.21 -2.92 28.38
N PRO A 91 19.48 -2.03 29.08
CA PRO A 91 18.03 -1.92 28.96
C PRO A 91 17.54 -1.56 27.55
N SER A 92 18.31 -0.76 26.80
CA SER A 92 18.01 -0.40 25.41
C SER A 92 18.04 -1.60 24.45
N ARG A 93 18.97 -2.54 24.67
CA ARG A 93 19.02 -3.78 23.89
C ARG A 93 17.85 -4.69 24.24
N THR A 94 17.56 -4.84 25.54
CA THR A 94 16.37 -5.58 26.01
C THR A 94 15.09 -5.04 25.39
N ALA A 95 14.90 -3.72 25.36
CA ALA A 95 13.73 -3.11 24.73
C ALA A 95 13.69 -3.34 23.21
N SER A 96 14.83 -3.29 22.53
CA SER A 96 14.90 -3.48 21.07
C SER A 96 14.59 -4.93 20.67
N GLU A 97 15.12 -5.91 21.40
CA GLU A 97 14.86 -7.33 21.13
C GLU A 97 13.49 -7.77 21.62
N HIS A 98 13.04 -7.27 22.78
CA HIS A 98 11.78 -7.70 23.38
C HIS A 98 10.55 -6.98 22.84
N LEU A 99 10.58 -5.65 22.83
CA LEU A 99 9.43 -4.81 22.48
C LEU A 99 9.43 -4.48 20.97
N LYS A 100 10.55 -3.97 20.41
CA LYS A 100 10.58 -3.56 18.98
C LYS A 100 10.61 -4.73 17.99
N ARG A 101 11.35 -5.82 18.29
CA ARG A 101 11.43 -7.02 17.41
C ARG A 101 10.29 -8.03 17.64
N GLY A 102 9.34 -7.72 18.54
CA GLY A 102 8.08 -8.46 18.65
C GLY A 102 8.11 -9.78 19.44
N THR A 103 9.10 -10.04 20.29
CA THR A 103 9.08 -11.24 21.15
C THR A 103 8.15 -11.09 22.37
N CYS A 104 7.64 -9.89 22.66
CA CYS A 104 6.58 -9.69 23.64
C CYS A 104 5.20 -9.94 22.99
N PRO A 105 4.45 -10.98 23.42
CA PRO A 105 3.16 -11.32 22.81
C PRO A 105 2.08 -10.25 23.03
N ASN A 106 2.24 -9.39 24.05
CA ASN A 106 1.25 -8.42 24.50
C ASN A 106 1.64 -6.96 24.22
N PHE A 107 2.72 -6.71 23.46
CA PHE A 107 3.15 -5.33 23.17
C PHE A 107 2.36 -4.71 22.01
N ASN A 108 2.07 -5.48 20.96
CA ASN A 108 1.26 -5.01 19.82
C ASN A 108 -0.25 -4.94 20.09
N SER A 109 -0.72 -5.43 21.25
CA SER A 109 -2.14 -5.36 21.63
C SER A 109 -2.53 -4.06 22.36
N VAL A 110 -1.56 -3.24 22.80
CA VAL A 110 -1.80 -2.06 23.65
C VAL A 110 -1.51 -0.72 22.95
N ALA A 111 -0.97 -0.72 21.72
CA ALA A 111 -0.68 0.51 20.99
C ALA A 111 -1.92 1.05 20.24
N LYS A 112 -2.85 1.68 20.97
CA LYS A 112 -3.70 2.77 20.44
C LYS A 112 -3.23 4.07 21.08
N SER A 113 -2.71 4.97 20.25
CA SER A 113 -2.35 6.33 20.63
C SER A 113 -3.61 7.13 21.00
N ILE A 114 -3.57 7.76 22.17
CA ILE A 114 -4.57 8.68 22.69
C ILE A 114 -4.49 9.97 21.89
N SER A 115 -5.45 10.21 21.00
CA SER A 115 -5.81 11.53 20.47
C SER A 115 -7.19 11.45 19.82
N SER A 116 -8.23 11.32 20.66
CA SER A 116 -9.62 11.74 20.35
C SER A 116 -10.46 11.56 21.62
N LEU A 117 -10.52 12.58 22.46
CA LEU A 117 -11.57 12.71 23.47
C LEU A 117 -12.50 13.84 23.03
N SER A 118 -13.78 13.50 22.85
CA SER A 118 -14.93 14.38 23.09
C SER A 118 -16.05 13.54 23.75
N PRO A 119 -16.91 14.12 24.59
CA PRO A 119 -17.42 13.46 25.80
C PRO A 119 -18.92 13.11 25.80
N SER A 120 -19.30 12.30 26.82
CA SER A 120 -20.66 12.05 27.38
C SER A 120 -21.52 11.01 26.61
N SER A 121 -22.14 9.99 27.21
CA SER A 121 -23.03 10.01 28.38
C SER A 121 -23.23 8.63 29.08
N VAL A 122 -23.10 8.64 30.42
CA VAL A 122 -23.82 7.96 31.54
C VAL A 122 -24.37 6.51 31.46
N SER A 123 -23.90 5.75 32.46
CA SER A 123 -24.26 4.49 33.15
C SER A 123 -25.67 3.88 33.09
N MET A 124 -25.73 2.54 33.24
CA MET A 124 -26.53 1.81 34.26
C MET A 124 -26.13 0.31 34.41
N ALA A 125 -25.70 -0.03 35.63
CA ALA A 125 -25.77 -1.26 36.45
C ALA A 125 -25.73 -2.72 35.88
N SER A 126 -24.88 -3.53 36.56
CA SER A 126 -24.67 -5.00 36.63
C SER A 126 -25.85 -5.75 37.33
N PRO A 127 -25.87 -7.11 37.58
CA PRO A 127 -24.75 -8.07 37.60
C PRO A 127 -24.96 -9.51 37.06
N ALA A 128 -23.83 -10.23 36.97
CA ALA A 128 -23.69 -11.66 36.67
C ALA A 128 -24.20 -12.58 37.81
N PRO A 129 -24.20 -13.91 37.59
CA PRO A 129 -23.27 -14.72 38.39
C PRO A 129 -22.60 -15.93 37.69
N SER A 130 -21.29 -16.07 37.99
CA SER A 130 -20.48 -17.27 38.31
C SER A 130 -20.61 -18.61 37.55
N LEU A 131 -19.46 -19.14 37.09
CA LEU A 131 -18.73 -20.27 37.72
C LEU A 131 -17.44 -20.63 36.94
N GLN A 132 -16.30 -20.61 37.63
CA GLN A 132 -15.01 -21.25 37.29
C GLN A 132 -14.80 -22.46 38.25
N PRO A 133 -13.69 -23.21 38.23
CA PRO A 133 -12.98 -23.88 37.12
C PRO A 133 -12.65 -25.36 37.50
N ASN A 134 -11.97 -26.13 36.65
CA ASN A 134 -11.11 -27.19 37.20
C ASN A 134 -9.85 -27.48 36.37
N ASN A 135 -8.73 -27.46 37.11
CA ASN A 135 -7.37 -27.80 36.73
C ASN A 135 -7.19 -29.31 36.56
N ARG A 136 -6.26 -29.74 35.69
CA ARG A 136 -5.31 -30.82 36.05
C ARG A 136 -4.01 -30.76 35.23
N LYS A 137 -2.93 -31.11 35.95
CA LYS A 137 -1.50 -30.85 35.73
C LYS A 137 -0.78 -32.21 35.58
N ARG A 138 0.24 -32.31 34.71
CA ARG A 138 1.52 -33.08 34.81
C ARG A 138 2.07 -33.32 33.39
N SER A 139 3.28 -32.89 33.01
CA SER A 139 4.65 -33.16 33.48
C SER A 139 5.38 -34.14 32.56
N SER A 140 6.48 -33.62 32.01
CA SER A 140 7.62 -34.17 31.26
C SER A 140 8.13 -35.58 31.56
N SER A 141 8.65 -36.26 30.51
CA SER A 141 10.03 -36.78 30.48
C SER A 141 10.44 -37.30 29.09
N SER A 142 11.72 -37.06 28.77
CA SER A 142 12.54 -37.41 27.61
C SER A 142 12.84 -38.91 27.41
N ALA A 143 13.07 -39.35 26.17
CA ALA A 143 14.20 -40.22 25.78
C ALA A 143 14.27 -40.43 24.25
N SER A 144 15.50 -40.66 23.80
CA SER A 144 16.12 -40.67 22.48
C SER A 144 16.06 -41.99 21.67
N ALA A 145 16.15 -41.88 20.33
CA ALA A 145 16.93 -42.69 19.35
C ALA A 145 16.22 -42.63 17.97
N GLY A 146 16.75 -42.00 16.91
CA GLY A 146 17.77 -42.52 15.97
C GLY A 146 17.07 -43.23 14.78
N GLY A 147 17.22 -42.92 13.48
CA GLY A 147 18.04 -41.97 12.73
C GLY A 147 17.74 -42.07 11.21
N GLY A 148 18.29 -41.11 10.45
CA GLY A 148 18.44 -41.09 8.97
C GLY A 148 17.26 -40.47 8.20
N GLY A 149 17.37 -39.45 7.34
CA GLY A 149 18.49 -38.69 6.78
C GLY A 149 18.08 -38.15 5.40
N GLY A 150 18.27 -36.84 5.13
CA GLY A 150 18.06 -36.19 3.81
C GLY A 150 17.32 -34.85 3.87
N SER A 151 17.93 -33.78 4.39
CA SER A 151 18.75 -32.76 3.67
C SER A 151 17.92 -31.60 3.06
N GLY A 152 17.76 -30.54 3.85
CA GLY A 152 17.28 -29.22 3.45
C GLY A 152 18.18 -28.16 4.07
N CYS A 153 18.93 -27.45 3.22
CA CYS A 153 19.99 -26.51 3.55
C CYS A 153 19.42 -25.21 4.16
N SER A 154 19.81 -24.86 5.39
CA SER A 154 19.61 -23.54 5.98
C SER A 154 20.97 -22.85 6.19
N TYR A 155 21.07 -21.62 5.70
CA TYR A 155 22.26 -20.79 5.81
C TYR A 155 22.57 -20.46 7.28
N HIS A 156 23.67 -21.02 7.78
CA HIS A 156 24.29 -20.62 9.03
C HIS A 156 25.37 -19.55 8.73
N VAL A 157 25.23 -18.38 9.33
CA VAL A 157 26.27 -17.33 9.35
C VAL A 157 27.27 -17.68 10.47
N PRO A 158 28.60 -17.65 10.25
CA PRO A 158 29.59 -17.92 11.29
C PRO A 158 29.71 -16.77 12.31
N PRO A 159 30.08 -17.04 13.58
CA PRO A 159 30.29 -16.00 14.58
C PRO A 159 31.65 -15.32 14.38
N LEU A 160 31.65 -13.99 14.29
CA LEU A 160 32.85 -13.16 14.26
C LEU A 160 33.56 -13.18 15.63
N ALA A 161 34.85 -13.47 15.57
CA ALA A 161 35.78 -13.46 16.69
C ALA A 161 35.98 -12.05 17.25
N ILE A 162 36.15 -11.99 18.57
CA ILE A 162 36.51 -10.81 19.36
C ILE A 162 38.00 -10.52 19.13
N VAL A 163 38.34 -9.31 18.67
CA VAL A 163 39.71 -8.80 18.70
C VAL A 163 39.74 -7.45 19.43
N ASP A 164 40.64 -7.41 20.40
CA ASP A 164 41.03 -6.38 21.36
C ASP A 164 41.70 -5.15 20.68
N PRO A 165 41.27 -3.90 20.95
CA PRO A 165 41.91 -2.70 20.43
C PRO A 165 42.94 -2.15 21.43
N SER A 166 44.07 -2.82 21.57
CA SER A 166 45.23 -2.21 22.23
C SER A 166 46.54 -2.86 21.76
N ARG A 167 47.11 -2.39 20.64
CA ARG A 167 48.55 -2.54 20.34
C ARG A 167 48.99 -1.90 19.01
N PHE A 168 50.08 -1.12 19.12
CA PHE A 168 51.11 -0.78 18.12
C PHE A 168 50.85 0.29 17.04
N GLU A 169 51.49 1.43 17.28
CA GLU A 169 52.11 2.31 16.29
C GLU A 169 53.32 1.64 15.58
N LEU A 170 53.61 2.17 14.39
CA LEU A 170 54.90 2.20 13.66
C LEU A 170 55.45 0.90 13.04
N ALA A 171 55.31 0.80 11.71
CA ALA A 171 56.41 0.40 10.82
C ALA A 171 56.15 0.87 9.37
N PHE A 172 57.09 1.64 8.84
CA PHE A 172 57.24 2.03 7.43
C PHE A 172 57.30 0.81 6.49
N SER A 173 56.79 0.95 5.26
CA SER A 173 57.50 0.59 4.02
C SER A 173 56.80 1.09 2.75
N GLN A 174 57.63 1.34 1.74
CA GLN A 174 57.47 2.26 0.62
C GLN A 174 56.58 1.79 -0.53
N ALA A 175 56.13 2.81 -1.26
CA ALA A 175 55.53 2.80 -2.58
C ALA A 175 56.52 2.39 -3.69
N MET A 176 55.96 1.86 -4.78
CA MET A 176 56.62 1.78 -6.09
C MET A 176 56.03 2.81 -7.07
N SER A 177 56.90 3.22 -8.00
CA SER A 177 56.66 3.88 -9.30
C SER A 177 56.69 5.41 -9.28
N VAL A 178 57.71 6.02 -9.91
CA VAL A 178 57.71 6.35 -11.35
C VAL A 178 59.11 6.88 -11.73
N THR A 179 59.55 6.45 -12.92
CA THR A 179 60.78 6.78 -13.62
C THR A 179 60.78 8.21 -14.19
N THR A 180 62.00 8.72 -14.42
CA THR A 180 62.47 9.53 -15.58
C THR A 180 62.88 11.01 -15.35
N VAL A 181 64.16 11.25 -15.70
CA VAL A 181 64.81 12.45 -16.31
C VAL A 181 65.49 13.54 -15.42
N LEU A 182 66.83 13.38 -15.33
CA LEU A 182 67.97 14.34 -15.49
C LEU A 182 68.37 15.41 -14.43
N THR A 183 69.48 15.09 -13.71
CA THR A 183 70.78 15.80 -13.50
C THR A 183 70.89 17.26 -12.95
N PRO A 184 72.05 17.69 -12.36
CA PRO A 184 72.79 17.13 -11.23
C PRO A 184 73.29 18.22 -10.22
N SER A 185 74.07 17.78 -9.21
CA SER A 185 75.04 18.54 -8.36
C SER A 185 74.47 19.35 -7.17
N SER A 186 74.66 18.87 -5.95
CA SER A 186 75.77 19.21 -4.99
C SER A 186 75.29 20.30 -4.02
N GLY A 187 75.35 20.19 -2.68
CA GLY A 187 75.82 19.17 -1.76
C GLY A 187 75.55 19.67 -0.32
N ASN A 188 75.50 18.71 0.60
CA ASN A 188 75.85 18.78 2.01
C ASN A 188 75.22 19.76 3.02
N LEU A 189 74.53 19.12 3.98
CA LEU A 189 74.77 19.14 5.44
C LEU A 189 74.43 20.41 6.25
N LEU A 190 73.28 20.34 6.96
CA LEU A 190 73.10 20.29 8.44
C LEU A 190 74.23 20.85 9.35
N PRO A 191 73.98 21.20 10.63
CA PRO A 191 72.70 21.39 11.36
C PRO A 191 72.72 22.55 12.40
N GLN A 192 71.71 22.57 13.27
CA GLN A 192 71.68 23.07 14.66
C GLN A 192 71.02 24.43 14.96
N GLN A 193 69.81 24.32 15.51
CA GLN A 193 69.24 25.15 16.59
C GLN A 193 70.13 25.10 17.86
N PRO A 194 70.04 26.04 18.85
CA PRO A 194 68.76 26.42 19.50
C PRO A 194 68.62 27.79 20.22
N HIS A 195 67.38 28.03 20.68
CA HIS A 195 66.96 28.69 21.94
C HIS A 195 66.85 30.24 22.06
N LEU A 196 65.58 30.71 22.05
CA LEU A 196 64.89 31.63 22.99
C LEU A 196 65.69 32.72 23.75
N MET A 197 65.37 34.00 23.49
CA MET A 197 64.51 34.84 24.38
C MET A 197 64.36 36.27 23.87
N LEU A 198 63.20 36.83 24.21
CA LEU A 198 62.57 38.06 23.73
C LEU A 198 63.26 39.35 24.23
N SER A 199 63.42 40.32 23.34
CA SER A 199 63.47 41.74 23.69
C SER A 199 62.77 42.52 22.59
N GLY A 200 61.68 43.21 22.97
CA GLY A 200 60.76 43.87 22.05
C GLY A 200 61.39 45.05 21.32
N GLY A 201 61.25 45.03 20.01
CA GLY A 201 61.47 46.18 19.13
C GLY A 201 61.32 45.77 17.67
N LYS A 202 60.34 46.37 16.98
CA LYS A 202 60.06 46.21 15.52
C LYS A 202 59.27 44.96 15.08
N GLU A 203 58.82 44.12 16.02
CA GLU A 203 58.02 42.90 15.76
C GLU A 203 56.49 43.17 15.61
N ASP A 204 55.99 44.33 16.05
CA ASP A 204 54.54 44.62 16.15
C ASP A 204 53.84 44.93 14.82
N LEU A 205 54.58 45.01 13.70
CA LEU A 205 53.99 45.07 12.37
C LEU A 205 53.41 43.72 11.94
N GLY A 206 53.94 42.60 12.47
CA GLY A 206 53.40 41.27 12.25
C GLY A 206 52.07 41.04 12.97
N ALA A 207 51.93 41.57 14.19
CA ALA A 207 50.68 41.49 14.95
C ALA A 207 49.56 42.31 14.28
N LEU A 208 49.89 43.48 13.70
CA LEU A 208 48.95 44.27 12.90
C LEU A 208 48.59 43.61 11.57
N ALA A 209 49.54 42.95 10.89
CA ALA A 209 49.26 42.16 9.69
C ALA A 209 48.40 40.91 9.98
N MET A 210 48.64 40.24 11.10
CA MET A 210 47.80 39.11 11.56
C MET A 210 46.40 39.57 12.00
N LEU A 211 46.25 40.79 12.51
CA LEU A 211 44.95 41.41 12.77
C LEU A 211 44.23 41.75 11.46
N GLU A 212 44.93 42.30 10.47
CA GLU A 212 44.39 42.57 9.14
C GLU A 212 43.93 41.29 8.43
N ASP A 213 44.72 40.20 8.50
CA ASP A 213 44.36 38.89 7.99
C ASP A 213 43.22 38.23 8.77
N SER A 214 43.14 38.47 10.08
CA SER A 214 42.01 38.01 10.91
C SER A 214 40.73 38.78 10.58
N VAL A 215 40.83 40.08 10.29
CA VAL A 215 39.70 40.92 9.85
C VAL A 215 39.27 40.59 8.41
N LYS A 216 40.21 40.23 7.52
CA LYS A 216 39.91 39.69 6.17
C LYS A 216 39.24 38.31 6.26
N LYS A 217 39.63 37.45 7.21
CA LYS A 217 38.95 36.17 7.49
C LYS A 217 37.54 36.35 8.08
N LEU A 218 37.29 37.42 8.82
CA LEU A 218 35.98 37.73 9.41
C LEU A 218 35.01 38.40 8.42
N LYS A 219 35.49 38.97 7.30
CA LYS A 219 34.67 39.72 6.34
C LYS A 219 34.15 38.93 5.12
N SER A 220 34.28 37.61 5.09
CA SER A 220 33.55 36.79 4.11
C SER A 220 33.17 35.44 4.69
N PRO A 221 31.87 35.08 4.82
CA PRO A 221 31.50 33.71 5.10
C PRO A 221 31.78 32.89 3.83
N LYS A 222 33.01 32.38 3.70
CA LYS A 222 33.25 31.22 2.84
C LYS A 222 32.60 30.05 3.56
N THR A 223 31.50 29.57 2.99
CA THR A 223 30.89 28.28 3.31
C THR A 223 32.01 27.25 3.51
N SER A 224 32.13 26.73 4.72
CA SER A 224 33.01 25.59 5.01
C SER A 224 32.75 24.49 3.98
N PRO A 225 33.78 23.76 3.49
CA PRO A 225 33.54 22.56 2.69
C PRO A 225 32.62 21.66 3.52
N GLY A 226 31.46 21.30 2.94
CA GLY A 226 30.55 20.36 3.57
C GLY A 226 31.27 19.05 3.92
N PRO A 227 30.65 18.17 4.72
CA PRO A 227 31.22 16.88 5.07
C PRO A 227 31.68 16.12 3.81
N THR A 228 32.96 15.74 3.75
CA THR A 228 33.53 15.04 2.59
C THR A 228 33.01 13.60 2.56
N LEU A 229 31.95 13.37 1.80
CA LEU A 229 31.41 12.03 1.56
C LEU A 229 32.41 11.20 0.72
N SER A 230 32.48 9.89 0.99
CA SER A 230 33.23 8.98 0.12
C SER A 230 32.56 8.88 -1.26
N LYS A 231 33.32 8.51 -2.29
CA LYS A 231 32.76 8.27 -3.63
C LYS A 231 31.59 7.28 -3.60
N THR A 232 31.74 6.20 -2.82
CA THR A 232 30.68 5.20 -2.64
C THR A 232 29.43 5.77 -1.99
N GLN A 233 29.56 6.64 -0.98
CA GLN A 233 28.42 7.31 -0.35
C GLN A 233 27.72 8.27 -1.31
N ILE A 234 28.48 9.02 -2.12
CA ILE A 234 27.94 9.91 -3.15
C ILE A 234 27.15 9.09 -4.17
N ASP A 235 27.74 8.02 -4.70
CA ASP A 235 27.12 7.17 -5.72
C ASP A 235 25.83 6.52 -5.17
N CYS A 236 25.86 5.94 -3.96
CA CYS A 236 24.67 5.38 -3.32
C CYS A 236 23.57 6.42 -3.07
N THR A 237 23.94 7.64 -2.68
CA THR A 237 22.95 8.71 -2.42
C THR A 237 22.30 9.20 -3.71
N LEU A 238 23.08 9.29 -4.80
CA LEU A 238 22.56 9.60 -6.12
C LEU A 238 21.67 8.48 -6.66
N ASP A 239 21.98 7.22 -6.36
CA ASP A 239 21.13 6.09 -6.70
C ASP A 239 19.80 6.13 -5.95
N PHE A 240 19.79 6.43 -4.65
CA PHE A 240 18.54 6.63 -3.91
C PHE A 240 17.71 7.82 -4.45
N LEU A 241 18.39 8.90 -4.85
CA LEU A 241 17.72 10.05 -5.48
C LEU A 241 17.13 9.64 -6.84
N ALA A 242 17.85 8.86 -7.63
CA ALA A 242 17.37 8.33 -8.92
C ALA A 242 16.17 7.39 -8.73
N ASP A 243 16.24 6.46 -7.77
CA ASP A 243 15.14 5.58 -7.42
C ASP A 243 13.90 6.41 -7.06
N TRP A 244 14.03 7.39 -6.15
CA TRP A 244 12.90 8.27 -5.80
C TRP A 244 12.32 9.01 -7.01
N VAL A 245 13.15 9.60 -7.87
CA VAL A 245 12.69 10.35 -9.06
C VAL A 245 11.98 9.44 -10.06
N PHE A 246 12.54 8.26 -10.33
CA PHE A 246 11.98 7.32 -11.31
C PHE A 246 10.71 6.66 -10.77
N GLU A 247 10.69 6.22 -9.51
CA GLU A 247 9.51 5.63 -8.85
C GLU A 247 8.34 6.61 -8.75
N SER A 248 8.65 7.90 -8.65
CA SER A 248 7.66 9.00 -8.65
C SER A 248 6.98 9.21 -10.01
N CYS A 249 7.40 8.54 -11.08
CA CYS A 249 6.73 8.49 -12.39
C CYS A 249 6.24 9.87 -12.90
N GLY A 250 7.08 10.90 -12.77
CA GLY A 250 6.77 12.26 -13.26
C GLY A 250 6.14 13.22 -12.25
N SER A 251 5.81 12.79 -11.03
CA SER A 251 5.47 13.73 -9.95
C SER A 251 6.66 14.64 -9.59
N VAL A 252 7.88 14.13 -9.69
CA VAL A 252 9.11 14.92 -9.59
C VAL A 252 9.62 15.21 -11.00
N SER A 253 9.51 16.46 -11.44
CA SER A 253 10.08 16.88 -12.72
C SER A 253 11.60 16.85 -12.69
N PHE A 254 12.22 16.44 -13.80
CA PHE A 254 13.67 16.57 -13.98
C PHE A 254 14.17 18.01 -13.87
N SER A 255 13.32 19.01 -14.14
CA SER A 255 13.67 20.42 -13.94
C SER A 255 13.83 20.78 -12.45
N SER A 256 13.13 20.09 -11.56
CA SER A 256 13.25 20.30 -10.11
C SER A 256 14.64 19.93 -9.60
N LEU A 257 15.33 18.98 -10.25
CA LEU A 257 16.70 18.59 -9.93
C LEU A 257 17.74 19.66 -10.29
N GLU A 258 17.41 20.57 -11.21
CA GLU A 258 18.27 21.69 -11.62
C GLU A 258 17.96 22.98 -10.84
N HIS A 259 16.95 22.96 -9.95
CA HIS A 259 16.52 24.14 -9.23
C HIS A 259 17.67 24.69 -8.34
N PRO A 260 17.98 26.01 -8.39
CA PRO A 260 19.13 26.58 -7.69
C PRO A 260 19.16 26.30 -6.18
N LYS A 261 17.99 26.27 -5.52
CA LYS A 261 17.89 25.95 -4.08
C LYS A 261 18.14 24.46 -3.80
N PHE A 262 17.73 23.57 -4.70
CA PHE A 262 18.02 22.14 -4.56
C PHE A 262 19.52 21.88 -4.76
N ARG A 263 20.15 22.55 -5.74
CA ARG A 263 21.60 22.52 -5.92
C ARG A 263 22.35 23.07 -4.70
N ALA A 264 21.89 24.18 -4.12
CA ALA A 264 22.47 24.71 -2.89
C ALA A 264 22.33 23.73 -1.71
N PHE A 265 21.19 23.05 -1.60
CA PHE A 265 20.98 21.98 -0.62
C PHE A 265 21.95 20.81 -0.81
N LEU A 266 22.09 20.30 -2.05
CA LEU A 266 23.04 19.23 -2.37
C LEU A 266 24.48 19.60 -1.99
N ASN A 267 24.90 20.82 -2.35
CA ASN A 267 26.22 21.32 -1.99
C ASN A 267 26.41 21.39 -0.46
N GLN A 268 25.36 21.79 0.28
CA GLN A 268 25.40 21.89 1.75
C GLN A 268 25.56 20.51 2.42
N VAL A 269 24.97 19.46 1.83
CA VAL A 269 25.08 18.08 2.34
C VAL A 269 26.29 17.32 1.80
N GLY A 270 27.16 17.97 1.00
CA GLY A 270 28.38 17.36 0.45
C GLY A 270 28.19 16.55 -0.82
N LEU A 271 27.05 16.71 -1.52
CA LEU A 271 26.74 16.04 -2.78
C LEU A 271 27.05 16.93 -3.99
N PRO A 272 27.50 16.35 -5.12
CA PRO A 272 27.70 17.09 -6.35
C PRO A 272 26.35 17.55 -6.94
N ALA A 273 26.40 18.57 -7.79
CA ALA A 273 25.23 19.01 -8.54
C ALA A 273 24.75 17.88 -9.47
N VAL A 274 23.45 17.62 -9.47
CA VAL A 274 22.83 16.62 -10.33
C VAL A 274 22.79 17.12 -11.77
N SER A 275 23.16 16.26 -12.72
CA SER A 275 23.03 16.53 -14.15
C SER A 275 21.75 15.90 -14.69
N ARG A 276 20.90 16.70 -15.33
CA ARG A 276 19.70 16.17 -16.01
C ARG A 276 20.04 15.13 -17.08
N ARG A 277 21.17 15.28 -17.79
CA ARG A 277 21.59 14.30 -18.81
C ARG A 277 21.94 12.95 -18.22
N ASP A 278 22.47 12.93 -17.00
CA ASP A 278 22.82 11.70 -16.30
C ASP A 278 21.56 10.91 -15.92
N PHE A 279 20.58 11.62 -15.34
CA PHE A 279 19.28 11.06 -14.93
C PHE A 279 18.35 10.72 -16.09
N THR A 280 18.46 11.37 -17.25
CA THR A 280 17.61 11.10 -18.43
C THR A 280 18.29 10.23 -19.49
N GLY A 281 19.50 9.74 -19.20
CA GLY A 281 20.30 8.87 -20.06
C GLY A 281 20.75 7.62 -19.31
N ALA A 282 22.05 7.54 -19.02
CA ALA A 282 22.69 6.31 -18.54
C ALA A 282 22.07 5.72 -17.28
N ARG A 283 21.71 6.54 -16.28
CA ARG A 283 21.09 6.03 -15.04
C ARG A 283 19.69 5.46 -15.27
N LEU A 284 18.89 6.13 -16.09
CA LEU A 284 17.55 5.65 -16.46
C LEU A 284 17.63 4.33 -17.23
N ASP A 285 18.55 4.25 -18.21
CA ASP A 285 18.75 3.05 -19.01
C ASP A 285 19.23 1.87 -18.15
N THR A 286 20.17 2.12 -17.24
CA THR A 286 20.68 1.09 -16.32
C THR A 286 19.57 0.55 -15.42
N LYS A 287 18.82 1.43 -14.75
CA LYS A 287 17.70 1.05 -13.86
C LYS A 287 16.58 0.34 -14.62
N TYR A 288 16.32 0.75 -15.86
CA TYR A 288 15.35 0.10 -16.72
C TYR A 288 15.77 -1.33 -17.08
N GLU A 289 17.01 -1.53 -17.54
CA GLU A 289 17.49 -2.87 -17.90
C GLU A 289 17.60 -3.79 -16.67
N GLU A 290 17.95 -3.26 -15.50
CA GLU A 290 17.91 -4.00 -14.22
C GLU A 290 16.49 -4.50 -13.90
N ALA A 291 15.51 -3.59 -13.87
CA ALA A 291 14.11 -3.93 -13.60
C ALA A 291 13.55 -4.89 -14.65
N LYS A 292 13.93 -4.72 -15.92
CA LYS A 292 13.50 -5.57 -17.04
C LYS A 292 14.09 -6.96 -16.94
N ALA A 293 15.39 -7.08 -16.65
CA ALA A 293 16.04 -8.38 -16.46
C ALA A 293 15.44 -9.16 -15.29
N GLU A 294 15.13 -8.48 -14.18
CA GLU A 294 14.44 -9.09 -13.04
C GLU A 294 13.03 -9.56 -13.41
N SER A 295 12.26 -8.72 -14.09
CA SER A 295 10.90 -9.04 -14.55
C SER A 295 10.91 -10.24 -15.52
N GLU A 296 11.81 -10.26 -16.50
CA GLU A 296 11.95 -11.36 -17.46
C GLU A 296 12.43 -12.65 -16.81
N ALA A 297 13.29 -12.60 -15.80
CA ALA A 297 13.67 -13.77 -15.02
C ALA A 297 12.46 -14.39 -14.32
N ARG A 298 11.65 -13.58 -13.63
CA ARG A 298 10.44 -14.05 -12.94
C ARG A 298 9.39 -14.64 -13.89
N ILE A 299 9.26 -14.08 -15.11
CA ILE A 299 8.35 -14.61 -16.12
C ILE A 299 8.87 -15.95 -16.66
N ARG A 300 10.18 -16.08 -16.94
CA ARG A 300 10.76 -17.35 -17.39
C ARG A 300 10.65 -18.46 -16.36
N ASP A 301 10.75 -18.13 -15.08
CA ASP A 301 10.63 -19.10 -13.98
C ASP A 301 9.18 -19.55 -13.76
N ALA A 302 8.20 -18.83 -14.29
CA ALA A 302 6.79 -19.18 -14.18
C ALA A 302 6.39 -20.24 -15.22
N MET A 303 5.73 -21.31 -14.78
CA MET A 303 5.25 -22.38 -15.67
C MET A 303 4.19 -21.91 -16.67
N PHE A 304 3.38 -20.93 -16.28
CA PHE A 304 2.35 -20.31 -17.09
C PHE A 304 2.02 -18.92 -16.53
N PHE A 305 1.31 -18.11 -17.29
CA PHE A 305 0.89 -16.77 -16.88
C PHE A 305 -0.40 -16.35 -17.58
N GLN A 306 -1.01 -15.26 -17.10
CA GLN A 306 -2.15 -14.60 -17.72
C GLN A 306 -1.77 -13.18 -18.10
N ILE A 307 -2.19 -12.70 -19.27
CA ILE A 307 -2.05 -11.29 -19.65
C ILE A 307 -3.24 -10.49 -19.12
N ALA A 308 -2.98 -9.37 -18.46
CA ALA A 308 -3.98 -8.35 -18.13
C ALA A 308 -3.76 -7.12 -19.02
N SER A 309 -4.83 -6.60 -19.61
CA SER A 309 -4.76 -5.44 -20.49
C SER A 309 -5.85 -4.41 -20.19
N ASP A 310 -5.44 -3.20 -19.86
CA ASP A 310 -6.32 -2.13 -19.35
C ASP A 310 -6.10 -0.83 -20.12
N GLY A 311 -7.14 -0.01 -20.27
CA GLY A 311 -7.05 1.28 -20.96
C GLY A 311 -7.54 1.25 -22.41
N TRP A 312 -8.20 0.18 -22.86
CA TRP A 312 -8.87 0.15 -24.17
C TRP A 312 -10.16 0.96 -24.18
N LYS A 313 -10.75 1.19 -23.01
CA LYS A 313 -11.94 2.03 -22.85
C LYS A 313 -11.51 3.45 -22.48
N SER A 314 -11.85 4.41 -23.34
CA SER A 314 -11.56 5.84 -23.09
C SER A 314 -12.15 6.28 -21.74
N LYS A 315 -11.32 6.97 -20.95
CA LYS A 315 -11.72 7.60 -19.70
C LYS A 315 -12.18 9.01 -20.01
N ASN A 316 -13.49 9.23 -20.04
CA ASN A 316 -14.09 10.54 -20.32
C ASN A 316 -13.94 11.48 -19.11
N TYR A 317 -12.72 11.97 -18.84
CA TYR A 317 -12.45 13.05 -17.91
C TYR A 317 -12.43 14.39 -18.65
N GLY A 318 -13.57 14.80 -19.22
CA GLY A 318 -13.92 16.21 -19.53
C GLY A 318 -12.93 17.11 -20.29
N VAL A 319 -11.85 16.61 -20.88
CA VAL A 319 -10.81 17.42 -21.54
C VAL A 319 -10.41 16.76 -22.87
N PRO A 320 -10.15 17.51 -23.97
CA PRO A 320 -10.14 17.00 -25.34
C PRO A 320 -8.84 16.31 -25.79
N VAL A 321 -8.06 15.71 -24.89
CA VAL A 321 -6.83 14.99 -25.28
C VAL A 321 -7.11 13.49 -25.33
N GLU A 322 -7.42 13.04 -26.55
CA GLU A 322 -7.98 11.73 -26.93
C GLU A 322 -6.92 10.62 -27.08
N GLU A 323 -5.91 10.61 -26.20
CA GLU A 323 -4.88 9.57 -26.17
C GLU A 323 -5.08 8.67 -24.95
N SER A 324 -5.36 7.39 -25.20
CA SER A 324 -5.51 6.39 -24.15
C SER A 324 -4.22 5.59 -24.01
N LEU A 325 -3.76 5.42 -22.77
CA LEU A 325 -2.65 4.53 -22.46
C LEU A 325 -3.20 3.13 -22.22
N VAL A 326 -2.83 2.18 -23.08
CA VAL A 326 -3.12 0.76 -22.88
C VAL A 326 -1.95 0.12 -22.13
N ASN A 327 -2.22 -0.35 -20.92
CA ASN A 327 -1.26 -1.08 -20.12
C ASN A 327 -1.38 -2.58 -20.36
N LEU A 328 -0.24 -3.25 -20.48
CA LEU A 328 -0.14 -4.71 -20.48
C LEU A 328 0.68 -5.18 -19.29
N THR A 329 0.10 -6.09 -18.52
CA THR A 329 0.64 -6.66 -17.29
C THR A 329 0.60 -8.19 -17.40
N VAL A 330 1.57 -8.86 -16.80
CA VAL A 330 1.67 -10.33 -16.72
C VAL A 330 1.33 -10.76 -15.30
N ASN A 331 0.26 -11.52 -15.11
CA ASN A 331 -0.10 -12.11 -13.83
C ASN A 331 0.54 -13.50 -13.72
N LEU A 332 1.31 -13.70 -12.66
CA LEU A 332 2.00 -14.94 -12.38
C LEU A 332 1.20 -15.80 -11.39
N PRO A 333 1.38 -17.13 -11.42
CA PRO A 333 0.60 -18.07 -10.60
C PRO A 333 0.86 -17.98 -9.09
N ASN A 334 1.93 -17.29 -8.68
CA ASN A 334 2.24 -16.99 -7.28
C ASN A 334 1.51 -15.73 -6.75
N GLY A 335 0.60 -15.15 -7.54
CA GLY A 335 -0.17 -13.96 -7.21
C GLY A 335 0.55 -12.63 -7.47
N THR A 336 1.78 -12.66 -8.00
CA THR A 336 2.48 -11.43 -8.40
C THR A 336 2.05 -10.96 -9.79
N SER A 337 2.05 -9.65 -10.00
CA SER A 337 1.79 -9.05 -11.32
C SER A 337 2.97 -8.19 -11.73
N LEU A 338 3.42 -8.36 -12.95
CA LEU A 338 4.59 -7.69 -13.51
C LEU A 338 4.16 -6.82 -14.68
N TYR A 339 4.56 -5.56 -14.68
CA TYR A 339 4.26 -4.67 -15.79
C TYR A 339 5.08 -5.08 -17.02
N ARG A 340 4.48 -5.13 -18.21
CA ARG A 340 5.19 -5.51 -19.43
C ARG A 340 5.47 -4.33 -20.34
N LYS A 341 4.41 -3.66 -20.80
CA LYS A 341 4.55 -2.52 -21.72
C LYS A 341 3.32 -1.63 -21.71
N ALA A 342 3.53 -0.39 -22.18
CA ALA A 342 2.48 0.57 -22.50
C ALA A 342 2.36 0.70 -24.03
N ALA A 343 1.14 0.63 -24.54
CA ALA A 343 0.81 0.99 -25.91
C ALA A 343 -0.02 2.28 -25.91
N PHE A 344 0.49 3.30 -26.58
CA PHE A 344 -0.22 4.57 -26.76
C PHE A 344 -1.18 4.42 -27.94
N VAL A 345 -2.46 4.67 -27.70
CA VAL A 345 -3.48 4.58 -28.73
C VAL A 345 -4.25 5.89 -28.82
N SER A 346 -4.45 6.39 -30.03
CA SER A 346 -5.22 7.60 -30.30
C SER A 346 -6.60 7.24 -30.86
N GLY A 347 -7.65 7.84 -30.30
CA GLY A 347 -9.02 7.67 -30.78
C GLY A 347 -9.61 6.26 -30.64
N SER A 348 -10.62 5.96 -31.47
CA SER A 348 -11.35 4.69 -31.43
C SER A 348 -10.54 3.55 -32.05
N VAL A 349 -10.08 2.62 -31.20
CA VAL A 349 -9.29 1.47 -31.62
C VAL A 349 -10.15 0.32 -32.17
N PRO A 350 -9.85 -0.22 -33.38
CA PRO A 350 -10.49 -1.43 -33.91
C PRO A 350 -10.17 -2.69 -33.09
N SER A 351 -11.10 -3.65 -33.04
CA SER A 351 -10.86 -4.91 -32.31
C SER A 351 -9.70 -5.73 -32.86
N LYS A 352 -9.45 -5.68 -34.17
CA LYS A 352 -8.35 -6.41 -34.82
C LYS A 352 -6.99 -5.91 -34.35
N TYR A 353 -6.83 -4.60 -34.18
CA TYR A 353 -5.60 -4.02 -33.63
C TYR A 353 -5.38 -4.49 -32.18
N ALA A 354 -6.43 -4.57 -31.38
CA ALA A 354 -6.31 -5.13 -30.02
C ALA A 354 -5.89 -6.61 -30.04
N GLU A 355 -6.40 -7.42 -30.98
CA GLU A 355 -5.96 -8.80 -31.17
C GLU A 355 -4.47 -8.87 -31.52
N GLU A 356 -4.02 -8.05 -32.45
CA GLU A 356 -2.62 -7.96 -32.89
C GLU A 356 -1.69 -7.57 -31.73
N VAL A 357 -2.01 -6.52 -30.96
CA VAL A 357 -1.21 -6.07 -29.81
C VAL A 357 -1.14 -7.13 -28.71
N LEU A 358 -2.26 -7.79 -28.40
CA LEU A 358 -2.30 -8.85 -27.40
C LEU A 358 -1.47 -10.06 -27.85
N TRP A 359 -1.61 -10.47 -29.11
CA TRP A 359 -0.89 -11.61 -29.66
C TRP A 359 0.62 -11.35 -29.79
N GLU A 360 1.01 -10.18 -30.28
CA GLU A 360 2.41 -9.72 -30.35
C GLU A 360 3.06 -9.72 -28.96
N THR A 361 2.30 -9.36 -27.92
CA THR A 361 2.81 -9.40 -26.54
C THR A 361 3.04 -10.83 -26.06
N ILE A 362 2.13 -11.75 -26.39
CA ILE A 362 2.26 -13.17 -26.04
C ILE A 362 3.47 -13.78 -26.74
N THR A 363 3.60 -13.60 -28.05
CA THR A 363 4.74 -14.13 -28.82
C THR A 363 6.06 -13.50 -28.39
N GLY A 364 6.06 -12.20 -28.04
CA GLY A 364 7.22 -11.51 -27.51
C GLY A 364 7.66 -11.95 -26.10
N ILE A 365 6.80 -12.62 -25.33
CA ILE A 365 7.15 -13.21 -24.03
C ILE A 365 7.54 -14.69 -24.19
N CYS A 366 6.68 -15.46 -24.87
CA CYS A 366 6.79 -16.91 -24.96
C CYS A 366 7.78 -17.40 -26.02
N GLY A 367 8.12 -16.56 -27.01
CA GLY A 367 8.74 -17.01 -28.25
C GLY A 367 7.90 -18.13 -28.88
N ASN A 368 8.42 -19.35 -28.89
CA ASN A 368 7.75 -20.52 -29.46
C ASN A 368 6.78 -21.22 -28.47
N ALA A 369 6.87 -20.96 -27.16
CA ALA A 369 6.11 -21.65 -26.12
C ALA A 369 4.78 -20.94 -25.76
N VAL A 370 3.99 -20.56 -26.76
CA VAL A 370 2.77 -19.73 -26.59
C VAL A 370 1.72 -20.33 -25.64
N GLN A 371 1.78 -21.64 -25.38
CA GLN A 371 0.92 -22.33 -24.43
C GLN A 371 1.17 -21.95 -22.95
N GLN A 372 2.30 -21.28 -22.65
CA GLN A 372 2.53 -20.70 -21.32
C GLN A 372 1.53 -19.59 -21.00
N CYS A 373 1.00 -18.88 -22.00
CA CYS A 373 -0.08 -17.93 -21.81
C CYS A 373 -1.42 -18.67 -21.77
N VAL A 374 -2.01 -18.80 -20.58
CA VAL A 374 -3.26 -19.56 -20.36
C VAL A 374 -4.52 -18.71 -20.45
N GLY A 375 -4.40 -17.39 -20.60
CA GLY A 375 -5.56 -16.53 -20.74
C GLY A 375 -5.24 -15.04 -20.77
N ILE A 376 -6.25 -14.25 -21.11
CA ILE A 376 -6.20 -12.79 -21.15
C ILE A 376 -7.37 -12.23 -20.34
N VAL A 377 -7.16 -11.17 -19.58
CA VAL A 377 -8.25 -10.36 -19.00
C VAL A 377 -8.15 -8.92 -19.51
N ALA A 378 -9.24 -8.39 -20.07
CA ALA A 378 -9.25 -7.02 -20.59
C ALA A 378 -10.52 -6.23 -20.25
N ASP A 379 -10.40 -4.90 -20.18
CA ASP A 379 -11.50 -3.95 -19.92
C ASP A 379 -12.47 -3.78 -21.11
N LYS A 380 -12.08 -4.20 -22.31
CA LYS A 380 -12.87 -4.09 -23.54
C LYS A 380 -12.75 -5.32 -24.45
N PHE A 381 -13.49 -5.29 -25.55
CA PHE A 381 -13.44 -6.25 -26.67
C PHE A 381 -13.78 -7.71 -26.35
N LYS A 382 -14.44 -8.00 -25.23
CA LYS A 382 -14.93 -9.36 -24.90
C LYS A 382 -15.57 -10.08 -26.08
N ALA A 383 -16.56 -9.46 -26.72
CA ALA A 383 -17.36 -10.10 -27.76
C ALA A 383 -16.66 -10.26 -29.11
N LYS A 384 -15.46 -9.69 -29.28
CA LYS A 384 -14.67 -9.74 -30.53
C LYS A 384 -13.27 -10.26 -30.24
N ALA A 385 -12.31 -9.38 -29.93
CA ALA A 385 -10.90 -9.73 -29.77
C ALA A 385 -10.64 -10.93 -28.85
N LEU A 386 -11.18 -10.87 -27.63
CA LEU A 386 -10.99 -11.92 -26.65
C LEU A 386 -11.60 -13.25 -27.11
N ARG A 387 -12.81 -13.20 -27.67
CA ARG A 387 -13.52 -14.37 -28.19
C ARG A 387 -12.81 -14.98 -29.41
N ASN A 388 -12.30 -14.15 -30.32
CA ASN A 388 -11.57 -14.58 -31.51
C ASN A 388 -10.30 -15.32 -31.11
N LEU A 389 -9.49 -14.72 -30.23
CA LEU A 389 -8.28 -15.34 -29.69
C LEU A 389 -8.59 -16.65 -28.95
N GLU A 390 -9.64 -16.70 -28.15
CA GLU A 390 -10.03 -17.93 -27.44
C GLU A 390 -10.54 -19.03 -28.38
N THR A 391 -11.22 -18.66 -29.46
CA THR A 391 -11.69 -19.61 -30.49
C THR A 391 -10.52 -20.19 -31.28
N GLN A 392 -9.53 -19.35 -31.59
CA GLN A 392 -8.33 -19.77 -32.32
C GLN A 392 -7.37 -20.58 -31.44
N TYR A 393 -7.26 -20.23 -30.16
CA TYR A 393 -6.34 -20.84 -29.20
C TYR A 393 -7.12 -21.49 -28.06
N HIS A 394 -7.57 -22.73 -28.31
CA HIS A 394 -8.54 -23.42 -27.47
C HIS A 394 -8.10 -23.69 -26.02
N TRP A 395 -6.81 -23.59 -25.67
CA TRP A 395 -6.31 -23.72 -24.30
C TRP A 395 -6.45 -22.44 -23.48
N MET A 396 -6.74 -21.30 -24.13
CA MET A 396 -6.85 -20.01 -23.46
C MET A 396 -8.22 -19.82 -22.80
N VAL A 397 -8.23 -19.01 -21.74
CA VAL A 397 -9.44 -18.52 -21.06
C VAL A 397 -9.40 -17.00 -21.07
N ASN A 398 -10.23 -16.39 -21.91
CA ASN A 398 -10.22 -14.93 -22.10
C ASN A 398 -11.44 -14.27 -21.45
N LEU A 399 -11.19 -13.25 -20.63
CA LEU A 399 -12.15 -12.74 -19.66
C LEU A 399 -12.35 -11.23 -19.80
N SER A 400 -13.58 -10.78 -19.55
CA SER A 400 -13.83 -9.36 -19.32
C SER A 400 -13.51 -8.96 -17.89
N CYS A 401 -12.92 -7.78 -17.74
CA CYS A 401 -12.63 -7.19 -16.44
C CYS A 401 -13.90 -6.92 -15.63
N GLN A 402 -13.99 -7.49 -14.42
CA GLN A 402 -15.15 -7.32 -13.54
C GLN A 402 -15.29 -5.90 -12.99
N PHE A 403 -14.18 -5.23 -12.70
CA PHE A 403 -14.20 -3.80 -12.35
C PHE A 403 -14.94 -2.98 -13.42
N GLN A 404 -14.63 -3.23 -14.69
CA GLN A 404 -15.29 -2.53 -15.79
C GLN A 404 -16.73 -2.99 -16.00
N ALA A 405 -17.04 -4.26 -15.73
CA ALA A 405 -18.40 -4.79 -15.79
C ALA A 405 -19.32 -4.07 -14.78
N PHE A 406 -18.88 -3.92 -13.53
CA PHE A 406 -19.60 -3.23 -12.45
C PHE A 406 -19.76 -1.74 -12.76
N ASN A 407 -18.69 -1.04 -13.13
CA ASN A 407 -18.80 0.36 -13.56
C ASN A 407 -19.74 0.56 -14.76
N SER A 408 -19.89 -0.45 -15.62
CA SER A 408 -20.81 -0.38 -16.75
C SER A 408 -22.28 -0.61 -16.35
N LEU A 409 -22.58 -1.12 -15.15
CA LEU A 409 -23.95 -1.22 -14.62
C LEU A 409 -24.54 0.16 -14.36
N ILE A 410 -23.74 1.10 -13.84
CA ILE A 410 -24.17 2.49 -13.63
C ILE A 410 -24.74 3.08 -14.94
N LYS A 411 -24.05 2.80 -16.06
CA LYS A 411 -24.51 3.20 -17.41
C LYS A 411 -25.80 2.49 -17.85
N ASP A 412 -25.99 1.24 -17.47
CA ASP A 412 -27.22 0.53 -17.81
C ASP A 412 -28.40 1.01 -16.97
N PHE A 413 -28.21 1.21 -15.67
CA PHE A 413 -29.25 1.76 -14.78
C PHE A 413 -29.68 3.15 -15.23
N SER A 414 -28.74 4.03 -15.52
CA SER A 414 -29.03 5.37 -16.04
C SER A 414 -29.83 5.36 -17.35
N ARG A 415 -29.58 4.37 -18.22
CA ARG A 415 -30.29 4.24 -19.50
C ARG A 415 -31.70 3.64 -19.34
N GLU A 416 -31.82 2.64 -18.46
CA GLU A 416 -32.98 1.73 -18.44
C GLU A 416 -33.97 1.99 -17.31
N LEU A 417 -33.54 2.61 -16.21
CA LEU A 417 -34.43 2.91 -15.08
C LEU A 417 -35.03 4.32 -15.25
N PRO A 418 -36.38 4.46 -15.28
CA PRO A 418 -37.04 5.77 -15.36
C PRO A 418 -36.62 6.73 -14.24
N LEU A 419 -36.41 6.20 -13.02
CA LEU A 419 -35.95 6.94 -11.85
C LEU A 419 -34.73 7.82 -12.15
N PHE A 420 -33.73 7.28 -12.85
CA PHE A 420 -32.52 8.04 -13.17
C PHE A 420 -32.81 9.23 -14.10
N LYS A 421 -33.74 9.08 -15.05
CA LYS A 421 -34.13 10.15 -15.98
C LYS A 421 -34.88 11.26 -15.24
N THR A 422 -35.82 10.88 -14.37
CA THR A 422 -36.58 11.82 -13.52
C THR A 422 -35.66 12.61 -12.62
N VAL A 423 -34.81 11.94 -11.83
CA VAL A 423 -33.88 12.59 -10.90
C VAL A 423 -32.90 13.49 -11.65
N THR A 424 -32.32 13.03 -12.77
CA THR A 424 -31.38 13.85 -13.57
C THR A 424 -32.07 15.11 -14.11
N GLY A 425 -33.30 14.99 -14.62
CA GLY A 425 -34.07 16.11 -15.13
C GLY A 425 -34.42 17.13 -14.05
N ASN A 426 -34.88 16.67 -12.89
CA ASN A 426 -35.22 17.51 -11.74
C ASN A 426 -33.98 18.23 -11.19
N CYS A 427 -32.87 17.51 -11.02
CA CYS A 427 -31.59 18.11 -10.60
C CYS A 427 -31.10 19.17 -11.58
N PHE A 428 -31.20 18.90 -12.89
CA PHE A 428 -30.78 19.86 -13.92
C PHE A 428 -31.64 21.13 -13.90
N LYS A 429 -32.97 21.00 -13.75
CA LYS A 429 -33.87 22.15 -13.59
C LYS A 429 -33.49 22.97 -12.37
N LEU A 430 -33.31 22.31 -11.22
CA LEU A 430 -33.00 22.96 -9.95
C LEU A 430 -31.64 23.67 -10.01
N ALA A 431 -30.59 22.97 -10.43
CA ALA A 431 -29.24 23.53 -10.48
C ALA A 431 -29.16 24.73 -11.43
N ASN A 432 -29.80 24.67 -12.60
CA ASN A 432 -29.83 25.82 -13.52
C ASN A 432 -30.61 27.01 -12.93
N PHE A 433 -31.73 26.77 -12.26
CA PHE A 433 -32.51 27.84 -11.64
C PHE A 433 -31.67 28.59 -10.58
N PHE A 434 -31.00 27.85 -9.70
CA PHE A 434 -30.15 28.42 -8.64
C PHE A 434 -28.86 29.05 -9.18
N ASN A 435 -28.27 28.53 -10.26
CA ASN A 435 -27.03 29.06 -10.82
C ASN A 435 -27.23 30.33 -11.68
N TYR A 436 -28.30 30.40 -12.47
CA TYR A 436 -28.45 31.45 -13.50
C TYR A 436 -29.34 32.62 -13.08
N ARG A 437 -30.18 32.49 -12.04
CA ARG A 437 -30.95 33.61 -11.47
C ARG A 437 -30.12 34.35 -10.42
N SER A 438 -29.65 35.55 -10.73
CA SER A 438 -28.74 36.33 -9.85
C SER A 438 -29.25 36.53 -8.43
N GLN A 439 -30.53 36.90 -8.26
CA GLN A 439 -31.15 37.14 -6.96
C GLN A 439 -31.18 35.86 -6.10
N ILE A 440 -31.57 34.73 -6.71
CA ILE A 440 -31.62 33.42 -6.04
C ILE A 440 -30.22 32.91 -5.74
N ARG A 441 -29.29 33.04 -6.68
CA ARG A 441 -27.88 32.67 -6.51
C ARG A 441 -27.25 33.40 -5.32
N ASN A 442 -27.49 34.70 -5.19
CA ASN A 442 -26.95 35.49 -4.10
C ASN A 442 -27.50 35.03 -2.74
N SER A 443 -28.81 34.76 -2.67
CA SER A 443 -29.42 34.19 -1.47
C SER A 443 -28.85 32.80 -1.14
N PHE A 444 -28.69 31.95 -2.15
CA PHE A 444 -28.10 30.62 -2.00
C PHE A 444 -26.66 30.67 -1.49
N HIS A 445 -25.79 31.51 -2.08
CA HIS A 445 -24.42 31.70 -1.63
C HIS A 445 -24.35 32.20 -0.17
N LYS A 446 -25.24 33.12 0.22
CA LYS A 446 -25.34 33.62 1.60
C LYS A 446 -25.57 32.46 2.59
N TYR A 447 -26.52 31.57 2.31
CA TYR A 447 -26.79 30.43 3.20
C TYR A 447 -25.76 29.29 3.08
N GLN A 448 -25.12 29.11 1.91
CA GLN A 448 -23.99 28.19 1.78
C GLN A 448 -22.83 28.63 2.67
N LEU A 449 -22.48 29.92 2.65
CA LEU A 449 -21.43 30.47 3.50
C LEU A 449 -21.74 30.30 4.99
N GLN A 450 -23.01 30.46 5.38
CA GLN A 450 -23.45 30.29 6.76
C GLN A 450 -23.35 28.83 7.25
N GLU A 451 -23.72 27.86 6.42
CA GLU A 451 -23.76 26.43 6.82
C GLU A 451 -22.43 25.70 6.60
N HIS A 452 -21.69 26.04 5.54
CA HIS A 452 -20.53 25.27 5.07
C HIS A 452 -19.22 26.06 5.05
N GLY A 453 -19.24 27.38 5.31
CA GLY A 453 -18.04 28.23 5.30
C GLY A 453 -17.47 28.51 3.90
N HIS A 454 -18.11 28.02 2.84
CA HIS A 454 -17.75 28.31 1.46
C HIS A 454 -19.02 28.47 0.60
N ALA A 455 -18.92 29.20 -0.52
CA ALA A 455 -20.01 29.38 -1.48
C ALA A 455 -19.54 29.00 -2.88
N GLY A 456 -20.41 28.41 -3.68
CA GLY A 456 -20.07 27.96 -5.02
C GLY A 456 -21.28 27.50 -5.80
N LEU A 457 -21.17 27.60 -7.13
CA LEU A 457 -22.21 27.13 -8.05
C LEU A 457 -22.36 25.61 -7.97
N LEU A 458 -23.60 25.14 -8.16
CA LEU A 458 -23.87 23.72 -8.32
C LEU A 458 -23.26 23.25 -9.65
N ARG A 459 -22.51 22.15 -9.68
CA ARG A 459 -21.90 21.68 -10.93
C ARG A 459 -22.98 21.08 -11.83
N VAL A 460 -23.04 21.53 -13.08
CA VAL A 460 -24.04 21.08 -14.06
C VAL A 460 -23.35 20.43 -15.27
N PRO A 461 -23.81 19.26 -15.75
CA PRO A 461 -23.32 18.66 -16.98
C PRO A 461 -23.53 19.59 -18.19
N LEU A 462 -22.52 19.72 -19.06
CA LEU A 462 -22.73 20.31 -20.39
C LEU A 462 -23.66 19.40 -21.22
N ARG A 463 -24.68 19.99 -21.86
CA ARG A 463 -25.47 19.30 -22.90
C ARG A 463 -24.66 19.21 -24.19
N GLU A 464 -23.70 18.31 -24.25
CA GLU A 464 -23.22 17.81 -25.54
C GLU A 464 -24.26 16.83 -26.07
N SER A 465 -24.66 16.97 -27.35
CA SER A 465 -25.55 16.15 -28.19
C SER A 465 -26.30 14.98 -27.51
N GLU A 466 -27.61 14.84 -27.81
CA GLU A 466 -28.65 13.95 -27.22
C GLU A 466 -28.30 12.49 -26.82
N SER A 467 -27.13 11.95 -27.16
CA SER A 467 -26.78 10.55 -27.00
C SER A 467 -25.86 10.20 -25.82
N THR A 468 -25.15 11.13 -25.15
CA THR A 468 -24.31 10.74 -23.99
C THR A 468 -24.12 11.84 -22.93
N VAL A 469 -25.09 12.01 -22.03
CA VAL A 469 -24.83 12.74 -20.78
C VAL A 469 -23.74 12.00 -19.98
N ASN A 470 -22.69 12.71 -19.56
CA ASN A 470 -21.63 12.12 -18.75
C ASN A 470 -22.15 11.80 -17.33
N ILE A 471 -22.34 10.52 -17.03
CA ILE A 471 -22.89 10.08 -15.73
C ILE A 471 -22.01 10.52 -14.55
N GLY A 472 -20.69 10.70 -14.74
CA GLY A 472 -19.82 11.26 -13.72
C GLY A 472 -20.21 12.69 -13.35
N SER A 473 -20.54 13.52 -14.36
CA SER A 473 -21.04 14.88 -14.13
C SER A 473 -22.46 14.91 -13.54
N VAL A 474 -23.31 13.94 -13.89
CA VAL A 474 -24.65 13.81 -13.27
C VAL A 474 -24.54 13.43 -11.81
N TYR A 475 -23.65 12.50 -11.49
CA TYR A 475 -23.42 12.06 -10.11
C TYR A 475 -22.90 13.21 -9.23
N THR A 476 -21.98 14.02 -9.74
CA THR A 476 -21.47 15.20 -9.02
C THR A 476 -22.55 16.27 -8.82
N MET A 477 -23.40 16.53 -9.82
CA MET A 477 -24.56 17.41 -9.66
C MET A 477 -25.53 16.92 -8.57
N VAL A 478 -25.84 15.63 -8.57
CA VAL A 478 -26.70 14.98 -7.56
C VAL A 478 -26.08 15.11 -6.16
N GLU A 479 -24.77 14.90 -6.04
CA GLU A 479 -24.03 15.04 -4.79
C GLU A 479 -24.04 16.49 -4.28
N ASP A 480 -23.85 17.48 -5.16
CA ASP A 480 -23.90 18.90 -4.80
C ASP A 480 -25.29 19.32 -4.27
N ILE A 481 -26.37 18.83 -4.90
CA ILE A 481 -27.74 19.10 -4.46
C ILE A 481 -28.04 18.42 -3.12
N LEU A 482 -27.61 17.15 -2.93
CA LEU A 482 -27.74 16.45 -1.66
C LEU A 482 -26.98 17.14 -0.52
N ASN A 483 -25.76 17.60 -0.79
CA ASN A 483 -24.98 18.37 0.19
C ASN A 483 -25.65 19.71 0.52
N SER A 484 -26.44 20.26 -0.41
CA SER A 484 -27.20 21.49 -0.23
C SER A 484 -28.60 21.29 0.40
N ALA A 485 -28.94 20.08 0.87
CA ALA A 485 -30.28 19.75 1.37
C ALA A 485 -30.74 20.59 2.57
N ARG A 486 -29.81 21.14 3.36
CA ARG A 486 -30.13 22.08 4.46
C ARG A 486 -30.21 23.52 3.98
N THR A 487 -29.39 23.89 3.01
CA THR A 487 -29.27 25.26 2.49
C THR A 487 -30.44 25.63 1.58
N LEU A 488 -30.86 24.73 0.70
CA LEU A 488 -31.92 25.00 -0.29
C LEU A 488 -33.26 25.38 0.37
N PRO A 489 -33.74 24.69 1.44
CA PRO A 489 -34.92 25.12 2.17
C PRO A 489 -34.80 26.51 2.83
N LEU A 490 -33.61 26.89 3.30
CA LEU A 490 -33.39 28.22 3.90
C LEU A 490 -33.54 29.34 2.87
N VAL A 491 -33.12 29.10 1.62
CA VAL A 491 -33.33 30.04 0.52
C VAL A 491 -34.82 30.29 0.27
N LEU A 492 -35.67 29.27 0.39
CA LEU A 492 -37.13 29.43 0.22
C LEU A 492 -37.75 30.39 1.24
N LEU A 493 -37.11 30.55 2.40
CA LEU A 493 -37.58 31.43 3.48
C LEU A 493 -37.13 32.89 3.28
N ASP A 494 -36.14 33.13 2.42
CA ASP A 494 -35.61 34.47 2.15
C ASP A 494 -36.61 35.31 1.35
N GLU A 495 -36.75 36.59 1.71
CA GLU A 495 -37.70 37.50 1.07
C GLU A 495 -37.42 37.66 -0.43
N SER A 496 -36.15 37.58 -0.85
CA SER A 496 -35.77 37.60 -2.26
C SER A 496 -36.37 36.44 -3.05
N TYR A 497 -36.46 35.25 -2.46
CA TYR A 497 -37.06 34.09 -3.10
C TYR A 497 -38.58 34.22 -3.17
N LYS A 498 -39.22 34.66 -2.07
CA LYS A 498 -40.68 34.85 -2.01
C LYS A 498 -41.16 35.82 -3.09
N MET A 499 -40.44 36.92 -3.30
CA MET A 499 -40.75 37.89 -4.36
C MET A 499 -40.66 37.24 -5.75
N VAL A 500 -39.59 36.49 -6.04
CA VAL A 500 -39.43 35.80 -7.33
C VAL A 500 -40.49 34.71 -7.52
N ALA A 501 -40.88 34.00 -6.46
CA ALA A 501 -41.90 32.95 -6.50
C ALA A 501 -43.33 33.46 -6.79
N MET A 502 -43.61 34.73 -6.48
CA MET A 502 -44.90 35.36 -6.84
C MET A 502 -45.01 35.65 -8.35
N GLU A 503 -43.89 35.86 -9.03
CA GLU A 503 -43.85 36.28 -10.44
C GLU A 503 -43.49 35.13 -11.39
N ASP A 504 -42.55 34.25 -11.01
CA ASP A 504 -42.01 33.21 -11.86
C ASP A 504 -42.59 31.82 -11.51
N PRO A 505 -43.37 31.18 -12.41
CA PRO A 505 -43.88 29.84 -12.17
C PRO A 505 -42.77 28.78 -11.98
N ILE A 506 -41.57 28.98 -12.54
CA ILE A 506 -40.42 28.08 -12.36
C ILE A 506 -39.91 28.12 -10.92
N ALA A 507 -39.94 29.28 -10.28
CA ALA A 507 -39.55 29.43 -8.88
C ALA A 507 -40.54 28.73 -7.95
N ARG A 508 -41.84 28.74 -8.28
CA ARG A 508 -42.83 27.97 -7.53
C ARG A 508 -42.63 26.45 -7.70
N GLU A 509 -42.41 25.97 -8.92
CA GLU A 509 -42.10 24.55 -9.18
C GLU A 509 -40.83 24.10 -8.43
N ALA A 510 -39.77 24.91 -8.43
CA ALA A 510 -38.53 24.62 -7.70
C ALA A 510 -38.75 24.57 -6.17
N GLY A 511 -39.60 25.45 -5.64
CA GLY A 511 -39.95 25.48 -4.21
C GLY A 511 -40.76 24.26 -3.81
N GLU A 512 -41.76 23.89 -4.60
CA GLU A 512 -42.56 22.67 -4.43
C GLU A 512 -41.65 21.42 -4.46
N MET A 513 -40.70 21.36 -5.38
CA MET A 513 -39.73 20.27 -5.48
C MET A 513 -38.81 20.16 -4.26
N ILE A 514 -38.30 21.28 -3.74
CA ILE A 514 -37.45 21.28 -2.54
C ILE A 514 -38.25 20.86 -1.29
N GLN A 515 -39.55 21.18 -1.23
CA GLN A 515 -40.42 20.78 -0.11
C GLN A 515 -40.93 19.34 -0.21
N ASP A 516 -40.87 18.73 -1.40
CA ASP A 516 -41.30 17.37 -1.63
C ASP A 516 -40.33 16.35 -1.03
N VAL A 517 -40.83 15.55 -0.08
CA VAL A 517 -40.08 14.46 0.54
C VAL A 517 -39.77 13.35 -0.49
N GLY A 518 -40.65 13.17 -1.48
CA GLY A 518 -40.46 12.19 -2.56
C GLY A 518 -39.20 12.48 -3.37
N PHE A 519 -39.02 13.73 -3.81
CA PHE A 519 -37.82 14.19 -4.51
C PHE A 519 -36.52 13.84 -3.79
N TRP A 520 -36.41 14.15 -2.49
CA TRP A 520 -35.21 13.85 -1.70
C TRP A 520 -34.96 12.34 -1.56
N ASN A 521 -36.01 11.56 -1.36
CA ASN A 521 -35.90 10.10 -1.29
C ASN A 521 -35.46 9.49 -2.63
N GLU A 522 -35.99 9.96 -3.76
CA GLU A 522 -35.57 9.54 -5.10
C GLU A 522 -34.10 9.93 -5.39
N LEU A 523 -33.70 11.13 -4.98
CA LEU A 523 -32.33 11.64 -5.10
C LEU A 523 -31.35 10.78 -4.30
N GLU A 524 -31.68 10.47 -3.04
CA GLU A 524 -30.89 9.57 -2.19
C GLU A 524 -30.85 8.15 -2.78
N ALA A 525 -31.95 7.66 -3.37
CA ALA A 525 -32.00 6.35 -4.01
C ALA A 525 -30.98 6.24 -5.15
N VAL A 526 -30.96 7.22 -6.07
CA VAL A 526 -30.01 7.25 -7.19
C VAL A 526 -28.57 7.39 -6.70
N HIS A 527 -28.31 8.31 -5.78
CA HIS A 527 -26.97 8.52 -5.22
C HIS A 527 -26.44 7.26 -4.51
N SER A 528 -27.25 6.64 -3.64
CA SER A 528 -26.86 5.45 -2.88
C SER A 528 -26.63 4.24 -3.78
N LEU A 529 -27.41 4.04 -4.85
CA LEU A 529 -27.17 2.97 -5.81
C LEU A 529 -25.85 3.17 -6.57
N ILE A 530 -25.60 4.39 -7.08
CA ILE A 530 -24.34 4.67 -7.79
C ILE A 530 -23.15 4.47 -6.85
N LYS A 531 -23.24 4.96 -5.61
CA LYS A 531 -22.22 4.78 -4.58
C LYS A 531 -21.98 3.30 -4.27
N LEU A 532 -23.03 2.52 -4.03
CA LEU A 532 -22.94 1.07 -3.80
C LEU A 532 -22.13 0.36 -4.89
N ILE A 533 -22.44 0.63 -6.17
CA ILE A 533 -21.73 0.00 -7.30
C ILE A 533 -20.28 0.48 -7.38
N LYS A 534 -20.02 1.77 -7.15
CA LYS A 534 -18.66 2.34 -7.15
C LYS A 534 -17.82 1.74 -6.03
N ASP A 535 -18.35 1.64 -4.82
CA ASP A 535 -17.66 1.08 -3.66
C ASP A 535 -17.32 -0.40 -3.90
N MET A 536 -18.26 -1.19 -4.44
CA MET A 536 -17.99 -2.58 -4.83
C MET A 536 -16.95 -2.68 -5.95
N ALA A 537 -16.97 -1.76 -6.93
CA ALA A 537 -15.96 -1.73 -7.98
C ALA A 537 -14.58 -1.38 -7.41
N GLN A 538 -14.48 -0.43 -6.48
CA GLN A 538 -13.23 -0.09 -5.81
C GLN A 538 -12.68 -1.28 -5.01
N ASP A 539 -13.53 -2.00 -4.28
CA ASP A 539 -13.14 -3.23 -3.59
C ASP A 539 -12.62 -4.29 -4.59
N ILE A 540 -13.27 -4.46 -5.76
CA ILE A 540 -12.80 -5.35 -6.83
C ILE A 540 -11.43 -4.92 -7.38
N GLU A 541 -11.20 -3.62 -7.55
CA GLU A 541 -9.91 -3.09 -8.02
C GLU A 541 -8.80 -3.32 -6.99
N ALA A 542 -9.09 -3.09 -5.70
CA ALA A 542 -8.14 -3.24 -4.62
C ALA A 542 -7.81 -4.71 -4.31
N GLU A 543 -8.82 -5.59 -4.27
CA GLU A 543 -8.65 -7.00 -3.89
C GLU A 543 -8.24 -7.90 -5.07
N ARG A 544 -8.41 -7.42 -6.31
CA ARG A 544 -8.05 -8.13 -7.56
C ARG A 544 -8.55 -9.59 -7.59
N PRO A 545 -9.88 -9.80 -7.55
CA PRO A 545 -10.49 -11.11 -7.36
C PRO A 545 -10.06 -12.11 -8.43
N LEU A 546 -9.98 -13.38 -8.00
CA LEU A 546 -9.76 -14.52 -8.87
C LEU A 546 -11.05 -14.95 -9.55
N VAL A 547 -10.97 -15.69 -10.65
CA VAL A 547 -12.13 -16.09 -11.46
C VAL A 547 -13.18 -16.88 -10.68
N GLY A 548 -12.77 -17.69 -9.71
CA GLY A 548 -13.70 -18.41 -8.82
C GLY A 548 -14.56 -17.49 -7.94
N GLN A 549 -14.12 -16.24 -7.70
CA GLN A 549 -14.86 -15.25 -6.91
C GLN A 549 -15.97 -14.55 -7.71
N CYS A 550 -15.97 -14.66 -9.05
CA CYS A 550 -16.92 -13.92 -9.88
C CYS A 550 -18.38 -14.23 -9.54
N LEU A 551 -18.79 -15.51 -9.46
CA LEU A 551 -20.18 -15.86 -9.14
C LEU A 551 -20.62 -15.30 -7.76
N PRO A 552 -19.87 -15.54 -6.67
CA PRO A 552 -20.16 -14.91 -5.38
C PRO A 552 -20.26 -13.37 -5.41
N LEU A 553 -19.41 -12.69 -6.18
CA LEU A 553 -19.44 -11.22 -6.29
C LEU A 553 -20.75 -10.72 -6.93
N TRP A 554 -21.24 -11.42 -7.96
CA TRP A 554 -22.52 -11.10 -8.59
C TRP A 554 -23.71 -11.44 -7.68
N ASP A 555 -23.60 -12.48 -6.85
CA ASP A 555 -24.62 -12.80 -5.84
C ASP A 555 -24.71 -11.74 -4.74
N ASP A 556 -23.56 -11.28 -4.22
CA ASP A 556 -23.48 -10.20 -3.23
C ASP A 556 -24.06 -8.90 -3.78
N LEU A 557 -23.76 -8.57 -5.04
CA LEU A 557 -24.37 -7.43 -5.73
C LEU A 557 -25.90 -7.55 -5.78
N ARG A 558 -26.43 -8.73 -6.16
CA ARG A 558 -27.88 -8.96 -6.22
C ARG A 558 -28.53 -8.82 -4.85
N ALA A 559 -27.89 -9.32 -3.79
CA ALA A 559 -28.38 -9.16 -2.42
C ALA A 559 -28.44 -7.68 -2.01
N LYS A 560 -27.34 -6.94 -2.18
CA LYS A 560 -27.27 -5.51 -1.83
C LYS A 560 -28.24 -4.65 -2.62
N VAL A 561 -28.45 -4.93 -3.91
CA VAL A 561 -29.42 -4.19 -4.72
C VAL A 561 -30.86 -4.53 -4.33
N ARG A 562 -31.15 -5.77 -3.92
CA ARG A 562 -32.46 -6.13 -3.37
C ARG A 562 -32.76 -5.38 -2.07
N ASP A 563 -31.79 -5.30 -1.17
CA ASP A 563 -31.91 -4.52 0.06
C ASP A 563 -32.15 -3.03 -0.25
N TRP A 564 -31.46 -2.50 -1.26
CA TRP A 564 -31.69 -1.15 -1.78
C TRP A 564 -33.11 -0.96 -2.35
N CYS A 565 -33.61 -1.91 -3.14
CA CYS A 565 -34.98 -1.89 -3.66
C CYS A 565 -36.00 -1.87 -2.51
N SER A 566 -35.78 -2.67 -1.46
CA SER A 566 -36.62 -2.67 -0.26
C SER A 566 -36.56 -1.35 0.50
N LYS A 567 -35.37 -0.75 0.68
CA LYS A 567 -35.20 0.54 1.37
C LYS A 567 -35.97 1.67 0.69
N PHE A 568 -35.91 1.76 -0.64
CA PHE A 568 -36.48 2.87 -1.41
C PHE A 568 -37.83 2.55 -2.05
N HIS A 569 -38.43 1.39 -1.75
CA HIS A 569 -39.71 0.95 -2.29
C HIS A 569 -39.74 0.88 -3.83
N ILE A 570 -38.64 0.45 -4.43
CA ILE A 570 -38.48 0.34 -5.89
C ILE A 570 -38.78 -1.09 -6.33
N ALA A 571 -39.53 -1.24 -7.43
CA ALA A 571 -39.85 -2.55 -7.99
C ALA A 571 -38.58 -3.31 -8.40
N GLU A 572 -38.39 -4.51 -7.83
CA GLU A 572 -37.16 -5.30 -7.98
C GLU A 572 -36.99 -5.84 -9.42
N GLY A 573 -38.08 -6.26 -10.07
CA GLY A 573 -38.04 -6.93 -11.38
C GLY A 573 -37.33 -6.13 -12.50
N PRO A 574 -37.65 -4.85 -12.74
CA PRO A 574 -36.94 -4.03 -13.71
C PRO A 574 -35.44 -3.89 -13.40
N VAL A 575 -35.07 -3.76 -12.12
CA VAL A 575 -33.67 -3.61 -11.70
C VAL A 575 -32.90 -4.92 -11.88
N GLU A 576 -33.48 -6.05 -11.46
CA GLU A 576 -32.89 -7.38 -11.64
C GLU A 576 -32.68 -7.70 -13.12
N LYS A 577 -33.62 -7.32 -14.00
CA LYS A 577 -33.47 -7.49 -15.45
C LYS A 577 -32.27 -6.75 -16.03
N VAL A 578 -31.92 -5.57 -15.48
CA VAL A 578 -30.72 -4.82 -15.89
C VAL A 578 -29.45 -5.56 -15.45
N ILE A 579 -29.42 -6.00 -14.19
CA ILE A 579 -28.29 -6.77 -13.63
C ILE A 579 -28.08 -8.06 -14.42
N GLU A 580 -29.14 -8.83 -14.64
CA GLU A 580 -29.08 -10.13 -15.32
C GLU A 580 -28.60 -9.99 -16.78
N ARG A 581 -29.04 -8.94 -17.49
CA ARG A 581 -28.54 -8.68 -18.84
C ARG A 581 -27.05 -8.39 -18.86
N ARG A 582 -26.56 -7.62 -17.88
CA ARG A 582 -25.13 -7.34 -17.74
C ARG A 582 -24.35 -8.59 -17.29
N PHE A 583 -24.91 -9.39 -16.39
CA PHE A 583 -24.36 -10.67 -15.96
C PHE A 583 -24.15 -11.58 -17.17
N LYS A 584 -25.20 -11.86 -17.96
CA LYS A 584 -25.11 -12.69 -19.17
C LYS A 584 -24.08 -12.19 -20.17
N LYS A 585 -23.96 -10.88 -20.34
CA LYS A 585 -22.94 -10.27 -21.21
C LYS A 585 -21.51 -10.52 -20.71
N ASN A 586 -21.30 -10.64 -19.40
CA ASN A 586 -19.97 -10.82 -18.79
C ASN A 586 -19.64 -12.25 -18.38
N TYR A 587 -20.64 -13.09 -18.15
CA TYR A 587 -20.47 -14.47 -17.75
C TYR A 587 -19.55 -15.23 -18.70
N HIS A 588 -18.69 -16.05 -18.11
CA HIS A 588 -17.79 -16.95 -18.80
C HIS A 588 -17.83 -18.31 -18.09
N PRO A 589 -17.86 -19.46 -18.80
CA PRO A 589 -17.85 -20.81 -18.21
C PRO A 589 -16.77 -21.02 -17.14
N ALA A 590 -15.64 -20.33 -17.27
CA ALA A 590 -14.54 -20.41 -16.32
C ALA A 590 -14.91 -19.98 -14.91
N TRP A 591 -15.94 -19.14 -14.74
CA TRP A 591 -16.39 -18.71 -13.42
C TRP A 591 -16.96 -19.90 -12.64
N ALA A 592 -17.83 -20.68 -13.28
CA ALA A 592 -18.40 -21.88 -12.69
C ALA A 592 -17.34 -22.95 -12.46
N ALA A 593 -16.47 -23.20 -13.46
CA ALA A 593 -15.42 -24.21 -13.34
C ALA A 593 -14.41 -23.88 -12.23
N ALA A 594 -13.92 -22.64 -12.16
CA ALA A 594 -13.01 -22.21 -11.09
C ALA A 594 -13.69 -22.25 -9.72
N TYR A 595 -14.97 -21.87 -9.62
CA TYR A 595 -15.74 -21.92 -8.37
C TYR A 595 -15.87 -23.35 -7.82
N ILE A 596 -16.01 -24.35 -8.69
CA ILE A 596 -16.12 -25.77 -8.29
C ILE A 596 -14.76 -26.39 -7.98
N LEU A 597 -13.70 -25.98 -8.68
CA LEU A 597 -12.36 -26.54 -8.52
C LEU A 597 -11.57 -25.90 -7.38
N ASP A 598 -11.92 -24.69 -6.95
CA ASP A 598 -11.21 -24.01 -5.88
C ASP A 598 -11.64 -24.55 -4.49
N PRO A 599 -10.72 -25.15 -3.72
CA PRO A 599 -11.02 -25.67 -2.39
C PRO A 599 -11.57 -24.62 -1.41
N LEU A 600 -11.35 -23.33 -1.70
CA LEU A 600 -11.90 -22.21 -0.94
C LEU A 600 -13.44 -22.24 -0.85
N TYR A 601 -14.14 -22.76 -1.86
CA TYR A 601 -15.61 -22.74 -1.89
C TYR A 601 -16.27 -24.08 -1.53
N LEU A 602 -15.50 -25.07 -1.09
CA LEU A 602 -16.06 -26.34 -0.66
C LEU A 602 -17.06 -26.13 0.49
N ILE A 603 -18.18 -26.82 0.39
CA ILE A 603 -19.24 -26.78 1.38
C ILE A 603 -19.16 -28.05 2.21
N LYS A 604 -19.26 -27.89 3.53
CA LYS A 604 -19.36 -29.02 4.44
C LYS A 604 -20.74 -29.68 4.30
N ASP A 605 -20.74 -30.94 3.91
CA ASP A 605 -21.94 -31.77 3.84
C ASP A 605 -22.36 -32.28 5.23
N THR A 606 -23.57 -32.85 5.35
CA THR A 606 -24.08 -33.44 6.60
C THR A 606 -23.20 -34.56 7.13
N SER A 607 -22.51 -35.26 6.24
CA SER A 607 -21.48 -36.27 6.55
C SER A 607 -20.17 -35.69 7.13
N GLY A 608 -20.01 -34.37 7.13
CA GLY A 608 -18.81 -33.68 7.59
C GLY A 608 -17.69 -33.55 6.56
N LYS A 609 -17.85 -34.12 5.36
CA LYS A 609 -16.94 -33.98 4.22
C LYS A 609 -17.07 -32.61 3.55
N TYR A 610 -15.99 -32.10 2.98
CA TYR A 610 -15.99 -30.83 2.25
C TYR A 610 -16.08 -31.12 0.74
N LEU A 611 -17.25 -30.84 0.15
CA LEU A 611 -17.57 -31.18 -1.23
C LEU A 611 -17.70 -29.93 -2.12
N PRO A 612 -17.44 -30.07 -3.44
CA PRO A 612 -17.60 -28.96 -4.37
C PRO A 612 -19.06 -28.46 -4.45
N PRO A 613 -19.27 -27.14 -4.53
CA PRO A 613 -20.60 -26.54 -4.39
C PRO A 613 -21.49 -26.64 -5.65
N PHE A 614 -21.59 -27.82 -6.28
CA PHE A 614 -22.43 -28.03 -7.48
C PHE A 614 -23.89 -27.62 -7.27
N LYS A 615 -24.43 -27.82 -6.06
CA LYS A 615 -25.80 -27.43 -5.69
C LYS A 615 -26.07 -25.91 -5.76
N ARG A 616 -25.02 -25.09 -5.87
CA ARG A 616 -25.12 -23.63 -6.04
C ARG A 616 -25.04 -23.20 -7.50
N LEU A 617 -24.76 -24.12 -8.41
CA LEU A 617 -24.81 -23.88 -9.85
C LEU A 617 -26.19 -24.21 -10.40
N ASN A 618 -26.58 -23.53 -11.47
CA ASN A 618 -27.73 -23.94 -12.27
C ASN A 618 -27.34 -25.01 -13.31
N SER A 619 -28.33 -25.65 -13.94
CA SER A 619 -28.09 -26.74 -14.90
C SER A 619 -27.24 -26.33 -16.12
N GLU A 620 -27.32 -25.07 -16.55
CA GLU A 620 -26.49 -24.55 -17.65
C GLU A 620 -25.03 -24.40 -17.20
N GLN A 621 -24.81 -23.85 -16.01
CA GLN A 621 -23.49 -23.70 -15.40
C GLN A 621 -22.82 -25.05 -15.14
N GLU A 622 -23.55 -26.07 -14.68
CA GLU A 622 -22.99 -27.42 -14.54
C GLU A 622 -22.50 -27.97 -15.90
N LYS A 623 -23.28 -27.81 -16.97
CA LYS A 623 -22.86 -28.20 -18.33
C LYS A 623 -21.66 -27.42 -18.82
N ASP A 624 -21.56 -26.14 -18.44
CA ASP A 624 -20.43 -25.29 -18.77
C ASP A 624 -19.13 -25.75 -18.09
N VAL A 625 -19.20 -26.27 -16.86
CA VAL A 625 -18.04 -26.88 -16.17
C VAL A 625 -17.49 -28.04 -16.99
N ASP A 626 -18.34 -28.99 -17.38
CA ASP A 626 -17.93 -30.16 -18.15
C ASP A 626 -17.32 -29.78 -19.51
N LYS A 627 -17.98 -28.86 -20.23
CA LYS A 627 -17.51 -28.38 -21.54
C LYS A 627 -16.16 -27.66 -21.45
N LEU A 628 -15.98 -26.83 -20.42
CA LEU A 628 -14.74 -26.07 -20.29
C LEU A 628 -13.57 -26.97 -19.88
N ILE A 629 -13.78 -27.85 -18.88
CA ILE A 629 -12.72 -28.73 -18.39
C ILE A 629 -12.24 -29.67 -19.51
N THR A 630 -13.17 -30.22 -20.30
CA THR A 630 -12.83 -31.05 -21.47
C THR A 630 -12.13 -30.26 -22.58
N ARG A 631 -12.48 -28.98 -22.80
CA ARG A 631 -11.80 -28.09 -23.77
C ARG A 631 -10.33 -27.83 -23.41
N LEU A 632 -10.01 -27.78 -22.12
CA LEU A 632 -8.69 -27.38 -21.63
C LEU A 632 -7.67 -28.53 -21.56
N VAL A 633 -8.10 -29.77 -21.82
CA VAL A 633 -7.24 -30.95 -21.87
C VAL A 633 -7.10 -31.47 -23.30
N SER A 634 -6.18 -32.41 -23.53
CA SER A 634 -6.09 -33.09 -24.83
C SER A 634 -7.33 -33.98 -25.08
N ARG A 635 -7.57 -34.36 -26.33
CA ARG A 635 -8.71 -35.23 -26.68
C ARG A 635 -8.62 -36.59 -25.98
N GLU A 636 -7.41 -37.09 -25.77
CA GLU A 636 -7.13 -38.36 -25.09
C GLU A 636 -7.41 -38.25 -23.58
N GLU A 637 -7.14 -37.09 -22.96
CA GLU A 637 -7.37 -36.82 -21.54
C GLU A 637 -8.84 -36.46 -21.22
N ALA A 638 -9.70 -36.22 -22.22
CA ALA A 638 -11.06 -35.71 -22.03
C ALA A 638 -11.97 -36.64 -21.20
N HIS A 639 -11.91 -37.96 -21.43
CA HIS A 639 -12.68 -38.92 -20.62
C HIS A 639 -12.08 -39.07 -19.20
N ILE A 640 -10.76 -39.01 -19.08
CA ILE A 640 -10.04 -39.10 -17.81
C ILE A 640 -10.40 -37.92 -16.91
N VAL A 641 -10.37 -36.70 -17.45
CA VAL A 641 -10.66 -35.50 -16.67
C VAL A 641 -12.12 -35.46 -16.17
N LEU A 642 -13.06 -36.02 -16.94
CA LEU A 642 -14.45 -36.14 -16.50
C LEU A 642 -14.62 -37.20 -15.40
N MET A 643 -13.95 -38.35 -15.51
CA MET A 643 -13.95 -39.35 -14.43
C MET A 643 -13.35 -38.77 -13.14
N GLU A 644 -12.23 -38.06 -13.27
CA GLU A 644 -11.60 -37.33 -12.18
C GLU A 644 -12.51 -36.25 -11.59
N LEU A 645 -13.24 -35.49 -12.41
CA LEU A 645 -14.21 -34.51 -11.93
C LEU A 645 -15.35 -35.16 -11.14
N MET A 646 -15.83 -36.32 -11.59
CA MET A 646 -16.87 -37.06 -10.85
C MET A 646 -16.35 -37.59 -9.52
N LYS A 647 -15.09 -38.06 -9.47
CA LYS A 647 -14.42 -38.41 -8.21
C LYS A 647 -14.30 -37.20 -7.28
N TRP A 648 -13.88 -36.04 -7.80
CA TRP A 648 -13.81 -34.80 -7.02
C TRP A 648 -15.17 -34.37 -6.47
N ARG A 649 -16.24 -34.53 -7.26
CA ARG A 649 -17.62 -34.22 -6.86
C ARG A 649 -18.11 -35.08 -5.68
N THR A 650 -17.66 -36.33 -5.57
CA THR A 650 -18.12 -37.27 -4.53
C THR A 650 -17.21 -37.34 -3.31
N GLU A 651 -15.90 -37.25 -3.51
CA GLU A 651 -14.90 -37.38 -2.44
C GLU A 651 -14.54 -36.03 -1.81
N GLY A 652 -14.40 -35.00 -2.63
CA GLY A 652 -14.01 -33.64 -2.22
C GLY A 652 -12.64 -33.59 -1.55
N LEU A 653 -12.50 -32.75 -0.51
CA LEU A 653 -11.26 -32.55 0.22
C LEU A 653 -11.40 -32.98 1.68
N ASP A 654 -10.30 -33.49 2.23
CA ASP A 654 -10.21 -33.79 3.65
C ASP A 654 -10.43 -32.53 4.53
N PRO A 655 -11.19 -32.64 5.64
CA PRO A 655 -11.53 -31.50 6.49
C PRO A 655 -10.35 -30.68 7.04
N VAL A 656 -9.17 -31.29 7.26
CA VAL A 656 -8.00 -30.59 7.79
C VAL A 656 -7.48 -29.60 6.75
N TYR A 657 -7.30 -30.06 5.51
CA TYR A 657 -6.84 -29.21 4.41
C TYR A 657 -7.90 -28.18 4.00
N ALA A 658 -9.18 -28.57 3.96
CA ALA A 658 -10.26 -27.64 3.64
C ALA A 658 -10.32 -26.47 4.64
N ARG A 659 -10.21 -26.74 5.95
CA ARG A 659 -10.16 -25.69 6.97
C ARG A 659 -8.91 -24.83 6.87
N ALA A 660 -7.76 -25.41 6.51
CA ALA A 660 -6.53 -24.65 6.30
C ALA A 660 -6.66 -23.68 5.13
N VAL A 661 -7.27 -24.11 4.01
CA VAL A 661 -7.52 -23.25 2.85
C VAL A 661 -8.55 -22.15 3.17
N GLN A 662 -9.61 -22.50 3.88
CA GLN A 662 -10.70 -21.58 4.21
C GLN A 662 -10.42 -20.71 5.44
N MET A 663 -9.23 -20.82 6.03
CA MET A 663 -8.85 -20.02 7.20
C MET A 663 -8.83 -18.54 6.81
N LYS A 664 -9.57 -17.73 7.58
CA LYS A 664 -9.57 -16.27 7.43
C LYS A 664 -8.86 -15.62 8.61
N ALA A 665 -8.01 -14.65 8.32
CA ALA A 665 -7.34 -13.81 9.29
C ALA A 665 -7.78 -12.36 9.11
N ARG A 666 -7.74 -11.59 10.19
CA ARG A 666 -8.03 -10.16 10.11
C ARG A 666 -6.82 -9.45 9.51
N ASP A 667 -7.04 -8.76 8.41
CA ASP A 667 -6.01 -7.93 7.78
C ASP A 667 -5.61 -6.80 8.74
N PRO A 668 -4.33 -6.66 9.10
CA PRO A 668 -3.87 -5.62 10.03
C PRO A 668 -4.05 -4.20 9.48
N VAL A 669 -4.12 -4.02 8.16
CA VAL A 669 -4.26 -2.70 7.51
C VAL A 669 -5.72 -2.34 7.32
N THR A 670 -6.50 -3.22 6.69
CA THR A 670 -7.90 -2.93 6.36
C THR A 670 -8.90 -3.31 7.45
N GLY A 671 -8.49 -4.15 8.41
CA GLY A 671 -9.37 -4.68 9.44
C GLY A 671 -10.43 -5.68 8.93
N LYS A 672 -10.50 -5.94 7.62
CA LYS A 672 -11.41 -6.92 6.98
C LYS A 672 -10.89 -8.35 7.19
N MET A 673 -11.78 -9.33 7.23
CA MET A 673 -11.41 -10.75 7.28
C MET A 673 -11.01 -11.24 5.88
N LYS A 674 -9.73 -11.55 5.68
CA LYS A 674 -9.15 -12.04 4.41
C LYS A 674 -8.65 -13.47 4.56
N ILE A 675 -8.47 -14.16 3.44
CA ILE A 675 -7.90 -15.52 3.43
C ILE A 675 -6.47 -15.44 3.99
N ALA A 676 -6.17 -16.27 4.98
CA ALA A 676 -4.89 -16.23 5.68
C ALA A 676 -3.72 -16.61 4.77
N ASN A 677 -3.93 -17.54 3.84
CA ASN A 677 -2.95 -17.94 2.84
C ASN A 677 -3.60 -18.03 1.44
N PRO A 678 -3.49 -16.98 0.60
CA PRO A 678 -4.09 -16.97 -0.73
C PRO A 678 -3.59 -18.09 -1.67
N GLN A 679 -2.42 -18.67 -1.42
CA GLN A 679 -1.81 -19.70 -2.27
C GLN A 679 -2.21 -21.12 -1.86
N SER A 680 -2.91 -21.30 -0.73
CA SER A 680 -3.20 -22.62 -0.18
C SER A 680 -4.06 -23.48 -1.11
N SER A 681 -5.03 -22.89 -1.83
CA SER A 681 -5.88 -23.61 -2.79
C SER A 681 -5.04 -24.30 -3.85
N ARG A 682 -4.06 -23.58 -4.43
CA ARG A 682 -3.14 -24.11 -5.43
C ARG A 682 -2.19 -25.15 -4.83
N LEU A 683 -1.62 -24.85 -3.66
CA LEU A 683 -0.69 -25.76 -2.99
C LEU A 683 -1.34 -27.12 -2.70
N VAL A 684 -2.61 -27.14 -2.29
CA VAL A 684 -3.36 -28.40 -2.06
C VAL A 684 -3.50 -29.21 -3.35
N TRP A 685 -3.80 -28.55 -4.48
CA TRP A 685 -3.83 -29.22 -5.79
C TRP A 685 -2.46 -29.79 -6.19
N GLU A 686 -1.38 -29.07 -5.91
CA GLU A 686 -0.01 -29.46 -6.29
C GLU A 686 0.60 -30.54 -5.38
N THR A 687 0.16 -30.64 -4.12
CA THR A 687 0.80 -31.51 -3.11
C THR A 687 -0.07 -32.66 -2.61
N HIS A 688 -1.36 -32.42 -2.37
CA HIS A 688 -2.25 -33.40 -1.75
C HIS A 688 -3.14 -34.11 -2.77
N LEU A 689 -3.62 -33.40 -3.79
CA LEU A 689 -4.52 -33.92 -4.81
C LEU A 689 -3.78 -34.46 -6.05
N THR A 690 -2.57 -34.99 -5.87
CA THR A 690 -1.70 -35.49 -6.96
C THR A 690 -2.24 -36.73 -7.68
N GLU A 691 -3.23 -37.39 -7.09
CA GLU A 691 -3.95 -38.52 -7.68
C GLU A 691 -4.82 -38.12 -8.89
N PHE A 692 -5.26 -36.86 -8.95
CA PHE A 692 -5.95 -36.30 -10.10
C PHE A 692 -4.87 -35.86 -11.10
N LYS A 693 -4.70 -36.55 -12.24
CA LYS A 693 -3.60 -36.30 -13.18
C LYS A 693 -3.93 -35.29 -14.27
N SER A 694 -5.17 -35.24 -14.71
CA SER A 694 -5.63 -34.30 -15.75
C SER A 694 -6.35 -33.11 -15.14
N LEU A 695 -7.18 -33.35 -14.12
CA LEU A 695 -8.00 -32.34 -13.48
C LEU A 695 -7.16 -31.34 -12.69
N TRP A 696 -6.09 -31.77 -12.02
CA TRP A 696 -5.23 -30.85 -11.29
C TRP A 696 -4.60 -29.80 -12.23
N LYS A 697 -4.15 -30.21 -13.44
CA LYS A 697 -3.58 -29.29 -14.44
C LYS A 697 -4.59 -28.20 -14.83
N VAL A 698 -5.86 -28.57 -14.93
CA VAL A 698 -6.95 -27.62 -15.22
C VAL A 698 -7.24 -26.74 -14.00
N ALA A 699 -7.32 -27.33 -12.82
CA ALA A 699 -7.61 -26.61 -11.58
C ALA A 699 -6.55 -25.54 -11.27
N VAL A 700 -5.26 -25.90 -11.24
CA VAL A 700 -4.18 -24.95 -10.96
C VAL A 700 -4.12 -23.81 -11.97
N ARG A 701 -4.55 -24.05 -13.22
CA ARG A 701 -4.66 -23.03 -14.27
C ARG A 701 -5.89 -22.15 -14.13
N LEU A 702 -7.02 -22.63 -13.63
CA LEU A 702 -8.25 -21.84 -13.55
C LEU A 702 -8.30 -20.99 -12.27
N ILE A 703 -7.89 -21.56 -11.13
CA ILE A 703 -8.08 -20.93 -9.83
C ILE A 703 -7.16 -19.72 -9.61
N PHE A 704 -6.04 -19.62 -10.33
CA PHE A 704 -5.14 -18.46 -10.23
C PHE A 704 -5.51 -17.30 -11.18
N LEU A 705 -6.40 -17.52 -12.16
CA LEU A 705 -6.74 -16.49 -13.14
C LEU A 705 -7.37 -15.30 -12.41
N HIS A 706 -6.88 -14.10 -12.71
CA HIS A 706 -7.50 -12.88 -12.24
C HIS A 706 -8.70 -12.52 -13.11
N ALA A 707 -9.71 -11.95 -12.45
CA ALA A 707 -10.93 -11.45 -13.07
C ALA A 707 -10.87 -9.95 -13.38
N THR A 708 -9.73 -9.29 -13.12
CA THR A 708 -9.53 -7.85 -13.35
C THR A 708 -8.30 -7.57 -14.19
N SER A 709 -8.43 -6.58 -15.08
CA SER A 709 -7.33 -6.07 -15.89
C SER A 709 -6.47 -5.01 -15.19
N CYS A 710 -6.86 -4.60 -13.97
CA CYS A 710 -6.35 -3.45 -13.23
C CYS A 710 -4.84 -3.27 -13.44
N GLY A 711 -4.51 -2.27 -14.25
CA GLY A 711 -3.16 -1.96 -14.68
C GLY A 711 -2.52 -0.90 -13.80
N PHE A 712 -1.26 -0.64 -14.10
CA PHE A 712 -0.51 0.45 -13.49
C PHE A 712 -1.16 1.81 -13.79
N LYS A 713 -1.50 2.59 -12.75
CA LYS A 713 -1.99 3.97 -12.88
C LYS A 713 -0.81 4.95 -12.80
N CYS A 714 -0.58 5.69 -13.88
CA CYS A 714 0.37 6.81 -13.91
C CYS A 714 -0.29 8.09 -13.39
N ASN A 715 0.53 9.04 -12.91
CA ASN A 715 0.03 10.39 -12.59
C ASN A 715 -0.55 11.04 -13.87
N TRP A 716 -1.71 11.68 -13.74
CA TRP A 716 -2.38 12.38 -14.83
C TRP A 716 -1.54 13.52 -15.41
N SER A 717 -0.79 14.24 -14.56
CA SER A 717 0.11 15.32 -14.99
C SER A 717 1.24 14.79 -15.88
N PHE A 718 1.78 13.62 -15.55
CA PHE A 718 2.77 12.91 -16.35
C PHE A 718 2.18 12.42 -17.67
N LEU A 719 0.98 11.83 -17.67
CA LEU A 719 0.30 11.43 -18.91
C LEU A 719 0.05 12.63 -19.83
N ARG A 720 -0.38 13.77 -19.29
CA ARG A 720 -0.52 15.02 -20.05
C ARG A 720 0.80 15.49 -20.64
N TRP A 721 1.91 15.39 -19.89
CA TRP A 721 3.24 15.72 -20.39
C TRP A 721 3.66 14.78 -21.55
N VAL A 722 3.43 13.47 -21.41
CA VAL A 722 3.70 12.47 -22.44
C VAL A 722 2.89 12.76 -23.71
N CYS A 723 1.59 13.03 -23.57
CA CYS A 723 0.72 13.39 -24.69
C CYS A 723 1.15 14.71 -25.37
N ALA A 724 1.51 15.74 -24.59
CA ALA A 724 1.97 17.02 -25.12
C ALA A 724 3.33 16.92 -25.86
N HIS A 725 4.14 15.89 -25.57
CA HIS A 725 5.46 15.67 -26.17
C HIS A 725 5.53 14.40 -27.04
N GLY A 726 4.37 13.83 -27.42
CA GLY A 726 4.25 12.54 -28.11
C GLY A 726 4.92 12.47 -29.49
N HIS A 727 5.30 13.62 -30.07
CA HIS A 727 5.99 13.70 -31.34
C HIS A 727 7.49 13.36 -31.27
N SER A 728 8.09 13.27 -30.08
CA SER A 728 9.51 12.92 -29.91
C SER A 728 9.68 11.44 -29.58
N ARG A 729 10.26 10.67 -30.51
CA ARG A 729 10.60 9.24 -30.30
C ARG A 729 11.47 9.01 -29.05
N ALA A 730 12.44 9.89 -28.81
CA ALA A 730 13.30 9.83 -27.62
C ALA A 730 12.57 10.21 -26.33
N GLY A 731 11.58 11.11 -26.39
CA GLY A 731 10.73 11.45 -25.25
C GLY A 731 9.83 10.26 -24.85
N MET A 732 9.25 9.60 -25.84
CA MET A 732 8.39 8.43 -25.65
C MET A 732 9.15 7.22 -25.08
N ASP A 733 10.35 6.94 -25.58
CA ASP A 733 11.22 5.88 -25.04
C ASP A 733 11.54 6.12 -23.56
N ARG A 734 11.91 7.35 -23.19
CA ARG A 734 12.15 7.73 -21.78
C ARG A 734 10.89 7.58 -20.93
N ALA A 735 9.74 8.00 -21.44
CA ALA A 735 8.47 7.87 -20.72
C ALA A 735 8.13 6.40 -20.46
N GLN A 736 8.31 5.52 -21.45
CA GLN A 736 8.10 4.09 -21.28
C GLN A 736 9.05 3.48 -20.23
N LYS A 737 10.32 3.87 -20.23
CA LYS A 737 11.30 3.43 -19.23
C LYS A 737 10.92 3.86 -17.81
N LEU A 738 10.49 5.11 -17.63
CA LEU A 738 10.02 5.64 -16.35
C LEU A 738 8.78 4.88 -15.87
N ILE A 739 7.77 4.71 -16.73
CA ILE A 739 6.56 3.93 -16.41
C ILE A 739 6.95 2.52 -15.98
N PHE A 740 7.88 1.88 -16.70
CA PHE A 740 8.32 0.52 -16.42
C PHE A 740 8.99 0.39 -15.05
N ILE A 741 9.96 1.25 -14.73
CA ILE A 741 10.64 1.26 -13.42
C ILE A 741 9.62 1.51 -12.32
N ALA A 742 8.79 2.54 -12.50
CA ALA A 742 7.83 2.96 -11.51
C ALA A 742 6.75 1.90 -11.26
N ALA A 743 6.39 1.11 -12.27
CA ALA A 743 5.46 -0.02 -12.14
C ALA A 743 6.04 -1.24 -11.43
N HIS A 744 7.37 -1.37 -11.36
CA HIS A 744 8.05 -2.42 -10.61
C HIS A 744 8.51 -1.98 -9.21
N SER A 745 8.32 -0.70 -8.86
CA SER A 745 8.60 -0.19 -7.52
C SER A 745 7.68 -0.85 -6.48
N LYS A 746 8.24 -1.19 -5.31
CA LYS A 746 7.49 -1.84 -4.20
C LYS A 746 6.60 -0.87 -3.42
N LEU A 747 6.52 0.38 -3.84
CA LEU A 747 5.72 1.39 -3.17
C LEU A 747 4.23 1.11 -3.47
N GLU A 748 3.46 0.76 -2.43
CA GLU A 748 2.00 0.83 -2.53
C GLU A 748 1.63 2.28 -2.82
N ARG A 749 1.35 2.59 -4.10
CA ARG A 749 0.87 3.92 -4.45
C ARG A 749 -0.53 4.09 -3.91
N ARG A 750 -0.62 4.82 -2.81
CA ARG A 750 -1.76 5.66 -2.51
C ARG A 750 -1.88 6.65 -3.68
N ASP A 751 -3.08 6.92 -4.17
CA ASP A 751 -3.31 7.92 -5.22
C ASP A 751 -2.86 9.30 -4.70
N PHE A 752 -1.58 9.65 -4.88
CA PHE A 752 -0.99 10.93 -4.43
C PHE A 752 -1.68 12.13 -5.08
N SER A 753 -2.42 11.94 -6.17
CA SER A 753 -3.31 12.96 -6.75
C SER A 753 -4.31 13.50 -5.74
N SER A 754 -4.86 12.66 -4.86
CA SER A 754 -5.82 13.11 -3.83
C SER A 754 -5.16 13.98 -2.77
N ASP A 755 -3.91 13.68 -2.44
CA ASP A 755 -3.20 14.38 -1.38
C ASP A 755 -2.56 15.69 -1.91
N GLU A 756 -2.10 15.72 -3.17
CA GLU A 756 -1.72 16.97 -3.86
C GLU A 756 -2.93 17.91 -4.05
N ASP A 757 -4.11 17.37 -4.39
CA ASP A 757 -5.34 18.17 -4.50
C ASP A 757 -5.81 18.68 -3.12
N LYS A 758 -5.69 17.87 -2.06
CA LYS A 758 -5.99 18.31 -0.67
C LYS A 758 -4.98 19.32 -0.15
N ASP A 759 -3.70 19.16 -0.46
CA ASP A 759 -2.67 20.13 -0.09
C ASP A 759 -2.89 21.43 -0.89
N ALA A 760 -3.23 21.35 -2.17
CA ALA A 760 -3.60 22.50 -2.99
C ALA A 760 -4.87 23.19 -2.46
N GLU A 761 -5.88 22.43 -2.03
CA GLU A 761 -7.06 22.95 -1.32
C GLU A 761 -6.67 23.60 0.02
N GLN A 762 -5.69 23.05 0.74
CA GLN A 762 -5.18 23.63 1.98
C GLN A 762 -4.40 24.94 1.75
N PHE A 763 -3.70 25.06 0.62
CA PHE A 763 -3.03 26.30 0.20
C PHE A 763 -3.99 27.34 -0.38
N THR A 764 -5.08 26.94 -1.05
CA THR A 764 -6.13 27.89 -1.49
C THR A 764 -6.99 28.36 -0.32
N LEU A 765 -7.26 27.49 0.67
CA LEU A 765 -7.91 27.86 1.93
C LEU A 765 -7.12 28.90 2.74
N SER A 766 -5.78 28.88 2.66
CA SER A 766 -4.93 29.84 3.37
C SER A 766 -4.75 31.18 2.64
N ASN A 767 -5.14 31.27 1.36
CA ASN A 767 -4.98 32.48 0.53
C ASN A 767 -6.30 33.23 0.29
N GLY A 768 -7.43 32.74 0.82
CA GLY A 768 -8.76 33.33 0.62
C GLY A 768 -9.05 34.60 1.42
N GLU A 769 -8.13 35.10 2.25
CA GLU A 769 -8.37 36.27 3.10
C GLU A 769 -8.02 37.62 2.45
N ASP A 770 -7.45 37.66 1.23
CA ASP A 770 -6.90 38.91 0.65
C ASP A 770 -7.40 39.29 -0.75
N ASP A 771 -8.42 38.62 -1.31
CA ASP A 771 -8.91 38.90 -2.68
C ASP A 771 -10.32 39.52 -2.75
N VAL A 772 -10.65 40.40 -1.79
CA VAL A 772 -11.92 41.15 -1.76
C VAL A 772 -11.79 42.54 -2.41
N LEU A 773 -10.66 42.88 -3.04
CA LEU A 773 -10.40 44.26 -3.51
C LEU A 773 -10.01 44.44 -4.98
N ASN A 774 -10.32 43.50 -5.90
CA ASN A 774 -10.02 43.66 -7.33
C ASN A 774 -11.14 43.27 -8.31
N GLU A 775 -12.41 43.61 -8.01
CA GLU A 775 -13.51 43.57 -9.00
C GLU A 775 -14.21 44.92 -9.18
N VAL A 776 -13.49 46.04 -9.00
CA VAL A 776 -14.00 47.36 -9.38
C VAL A 776 -12.93 48.12 -10.15
N LEU A 777 -12.74 47.78 -11.43
CA LEU A 777 -12.31 48.71 -12.50
C LEU A 777 -12.10 47.91 -13.80
N VAL A 778 -12.60 48.46 -14.91
CA VAL A 778 -12.64 47.94 -16.31
C VAL A 778 -14.03 47.31 -16.57
N ASP A 779 -15.04 48.05 -17.06
CA ASP A 779 -15.01 48.84 -18.29
C ASP A 779 -15.75 50.18 -18.18
N THR A 780 -15.01 51.26 -18.40
CA THR A 780 -15.57 52.48 -19.00
C THR A 780 -14.75 52.84 -20.25
N SER A 781 -15.49 52.92 -21.37
CA SER A 781 -15.25 53.68 -22.60
C SER A 781 -14.32 53.17 -23.71
N SER A 782 -14.94 53.05 -24.90
CA SER A 782 -14.61 53.70 -26.20
C SER A 782 -14.70 52.68 -27.35
N VAL A 783 -15.44 52.84 -28.46
CA VAL A 783 -16.18 53.92 -29.14
C VAL A 783 -17.43 53.31 -29.79
#